data_AF-A0A1F6CA54-F1
#
_entry.id   AF-A0A1F6CA54-F1
#
_cell.length_a   1.000
_cell.length_b   1.000
_cell.length_c   1.000
_cell.angle_alpha   90.00
_cell.angle_beta   90.00
_cell.angle_gamma   90.00
#
_symmetry.space_group_name_H-M   'P 1'
#
loop_
_entity.id
_entity.type
_entity.pdbx_description
1 polymer ?
#
loop_
_entity_poly.entity_id
_entity_poly.type
_entity_poly.pdbx_seq_one_letter_code
_entity_poly.pdbx_strand_id
1 'polypeptide(L)'
;MTDRSPDLTLDQVTLTVIDNYLTTTCREMGLAMMRTAYSPIFNESLDFSCVMFDSRGRMIAQAEFCPSQIGTIKYTVEWMLEELGYDVYKPGDILLMNDPYRGSGHVPEHTILKAVFHEGRIVAFVANCAHLAEPGAKAPGGLAGDATDIFQEGLRIPPVWLMREGKDQDDIWKIILSNHRTPMVSYGDLKAMIGSVHVAETRLLNLIRSYGLDTVSAASQDLIAIAERRMREEIRRIPDGVYEFEDVIEDDGVTPDTSYVIRCAVLVEGDELTADFTGSSPQCAGPMNATYAVTGSAVYNALLHLTDPTIPRNEGCYRPVHIVAPPGTIVNCQYPAALVGGNTEVSPRVTDIVFGALAQAIPDRVPASLGGTSCCFLFGGTHPDTGQLYSHFHFEGIGWGGRPTKDGNSQVIVINGNCRNTPVEIFETRYPLAIESYRLLEDSGGPGHHRGGLGIERIFTVRSPEITVSAIFNRMLVQPFGLHGGRPGMSSGIHVRRAGEQAWRTFKEAFGTTSPSKFSGIVLKQGDQVRIIAPGGGGWGDPLKREPERVLRDVTEGLVTPTSALKDYGIEVSETAPGKFAVNPRPPSRKGEGERSSPPNPSLTGGMGEKGKYLSPTLPLSHSPIPGGGQGVGEWIERDPGYLSFDVYNCAYCGKLIPRRIWMEELDGKRHPFCNPTCHERLVHRREKAVSSKQ
;
A
#
# COMPACT_ATOMS: atom_id res chain seq x y z
N MET A 1 27.85 20.14 4.35
CA MET A 1 28.88 20.29 3.30
C MET A 1 28.20 20.28 1.93
N THR A 2 28.37 21.37 1.17
CA THR A 2 27.82 21.54 -0.19
C THR A 2 28.74 20.84 -1.18
N ASP A 3 28.38 19.63 -1.58
CA ASP A 3 29.17 18.75 -2.45
C ASP A 3 29.00 19.09 -3.94
N ARG A 4 28.91 20.38 -4.26
CA ARG A 4 28.80 20.86 -5.64
C ARG A 4 29.91 21.87 -5.90
N SER A 5 30.76 21.56 -6.87
CA SER A 5 31.50 22.59 -7.60
C SER A 5 30.45 23.47 -8.32
N PRO A 6 30.32 24.77 -8.01
CA PRO A 6 29.23 25.63 -8.48
C PRO A 6 29.02 25.63 -10.01
N ASP A 7 30.06 25.27 -10.77
CA ASP A 7 30.14 25.41 -12.22
C ASP A 7 29.89 24.12 -13.03
N LEU A 8 29.61 22.97 -12.39
CA LEU A 8 29.33 21.74 -13.15
C LEU A 8 27.90 21.78 -13.71
N THR A 9 27.78 21.87 -15.04
CA THR A 9 26.53 21.76 -15.79
C THR A 9 26.59 20.49 -16.64
N LEU A 10 25.66 19.57 -16.41
CA LEU A 10 25.61 18.30 -17.14
C LEU A 10 24.77 18.43 -18.41
N ASP A 11 25.24 17.82 -19.50
CA ASP A 11 24.44 17.68 -20.71
C ASP A 11 23.34 16.62 -20.53
N GLN A 12 22.30 16.69 -21.36
CA GLN A 12 21.15 15.79 -21.26
C GLN A 12 21.51 14.32 -21.53
N VAL A 13 22.51 14.05 -22.38
CA VAL A 13 22.92 12.67 -22.68
C VAL A 13 23.53 12.04 -21.43
N THR A 14 24.49 12.73 -20.79
CA THR A 14 25.11 12.27 -19.54
C THR A 14 24.06 12.03 -18.46
N LEU A 15 23.13 12.97 -18.28
CA LEU A 15 22.07 12.86 -17.29
C LEU A 15 21.16 11.64 -17.54
N THR A 16 20.71 11.44 -18.78
CA THR A 16 19.87 10.30 -19.16
C THR A 16 20.61 8.97 -19.04
N VAL A 17 21.91 8.92 -19.36
CA VAL A 17 22.70 7.69 -19.19
C VAL A 17 22.84 7.33 -17.70
N ILE A 18 23.12 8.30 -16.85
CA ILE A 18 23.24 8.07 -15.40
C ILE A 18 21.88 7.64 -14.81
N ASP A 19 20.78 8.32 -15.15
CA ASP A 19 19.43 7.96 -14.69
C ASP A 19 19.06 6.51 -15.04
N ASN A 20 19.27 6.12 -16.30
CA ASN A 20 19.01 4.76 -16.75
C ASN A 20 19.93 3.74 -16.06
N TYR A 21 21.20 4.08 -15.82
CA TYR A 21 22.14 3.20 -15.13
C TYR A 21 21.72 2.95 -13.68
N LEU A 22 21.33 4.00 -12.94
CA LEU A 22 20.86 3.89 -11.57
C LEU A 22 19.57 3.05 -11.49
N THR A 23 18.58 3.35 -12.34
CA THR A 23 17.32 2.59 -12.41
C THR A 23 17.56 1.12 -12.79
N THR A 24 18.46 0.86 -13.74
CA THR A 24 18.82 -0.51 -14.15
C THR A 24 19.56 -1.26 -13.05
N THR A 25 20.37 -0.56 -12.25
CA THR A 25 21.02 -1.15 -11.07
C THR A 25 19.98 -1.64 -10.08
N CYS A 26 18.94 -0.85 -9.77
CA CYS A 26 17.83 -1.29 -8.90
C CYS A 26 17.10 -2.52 -9.47
N ARG A 27 16.90 -2.61 -10.79
CA ARG A 27 16.30 -3.80 -11.42
C ARG A 27 17.21 -5.02 -11.33
N GLU A 28 18.52 -4.84 -11.46
CA GLU A 28 19.51 -5.92 -11.32
C GLU A 28 19.60 -6.44 -9.89
N MET A 29 19.46 -5.57 -8.88
CA MET A 29 19.29 -5.97 -7.48
C MET A 29 18.11 -6.94 -7.34
N GLY A 30 16.95 -6.58 -7.92
CA GLY A 30 15.76 -7.43 -7.87
C GLY A 30 15.95 -8.76 -8.61
N LEU A 31 16.63 -8.77 -9.75
CA LEU A 31 16.99 -10.02 -10.44
C LEU A 31 17.89 -10.93 -9.58
N ALA A 32 18.81 -10.35 -8.82
CA ALA A 32 19.62 -11.11 -7.87
C ALA A 32 18.73 -11.72 -6.78
N MET A 33 17.82 -10.94 -6.17
CA MET A 33 16.87 -11.43 -5.17
C MET A 33 16.04 -12.59 -5.70
N MET A 34 15.41 -12.42 -6.87
CA MET A 34 14.58 -13.47 -7.50
C MET A 34 15.33 -14.79 -7.68
N ARG A 35 16.58 -14.73 -8.12
CA ARG A 35 17.35 -15.92 -8.51
C ARG A 35 17.99 -16.64 -7.33
N THR A 36 18.19 -15.95 -6.20
CA THR A 36 18.90 -16.53 -5.04
C THR A 36 18.00 -16.76 -3.82
N ALA A 37 16.77 -16.27 -3.84
CA ALA A 37 15.82 -16.44 -2.74
C ALA A 37 15.22 -17.85 -2.68
N TYR A 38 14.84 -18.25 -1.47
CA TYR A 38 14.34 -19.59 -1.17
C TYR A 38 12.81 -19.63 -1.16
N SER A 39 12.15 -18.55 -0.76
CA SER A 39 10.68 -18.49 -0.70
C SER A 39 10.02 -18.17 -2.05
N PRO A 40 8.82 -18.72 -2.31
CA PRO A 40 7.93 -18.30 -3.40
C PRO A 40 7.56 -16.81 -3.40
N ILE A 41 7.68 -16.14 -2.24
CA ILE A 41 7.36 -14.72 -2.11
C ILE A 41 8.37 -13.87 -2.91
N PHE A 42 9.65 -14.23 -2.89
CA PHE A 42 10.67 -13.49 -3.62
C PHE A 42 10.86 -14.02 -5.04
N ASN A 43 10.99 -15.34 -5.23
CA ASN A 43 11.37 -15.88 -6.55
C ASN A 43 10.21 -15.88 -7.57
N GLU A 44 8.97 -16.14 -7.12
CA GLU A 44 7.78 -16.11 -7.99
C GLU A 44 7.03 -14.78 -7.86
N SER A 45 6.70 -14.38 -6.63
CA SER A 45 5.69 -13.34 -6.38
C SER A 45 6.24 -11.92 -6.45
N LEU A 46 7.55 -11.72 -6.28
CA LEU A 46 8.24 -10.41 -6.33
C LEU A 46 7.85 -9.41 -5.24
N ASP A 47 7.54 -9.89 -4.02
CA ASP A 47 7.20 -8.99 -2.91
C ASP A 47 8.44 -8.42 -2.20
N PHE A 48 9.19 -7.61 -2.94
CA PHE A 48 10.36 -6.86 -2.48
C PHE A 48 10.57 -5.62 -3.34
N SER A 49 11.30 -4.63 -2.85
CA SER A 49 11.67 -3.42 -3.59
C SER A 49 13.13 -3.06 -3.37
N CYS A 50 13.77 -2.51 -4.40
CA CYS A 50 15.18 -2.14 -4.38
C CYS A 50 15.34 -0.65 -4.74
N VAL A 51 16.14 0.06 -3.95
CA VAL A 51 16.29 1.52 -4.04
C VAL A 51 17.72 1.95 -3.77
N MET A 52 18.06 3.14 -4.25
CA MET A 52 19.34 3.80 -4.00
C MET A 52 19.10 5.21 -3.44
N PHE A 53 20.00 5.62 -2.56
CA PHE A 53 20.01 6.94 -1.94
C PHE A 53 21.37 7.60 -2.13
N ASP A 54 21.37 8.93 -2.22
CA ASP A 54 22.63 9.69 -2.17
C ASP A 54 23.28 9.66 -0.78
N SER A 55 24.44 10.30 -0.63
CA SER A 55 25.18 10.38 0.64
C SER A 55 24.41 11.07 1.78
N ARG A 56 23.26 11.71 1.49
CA ARG A 56 22.39 12.37 2.47
C ARG A 56 21.11 11.57 2.75
N GLY A 57 21.00 10.35 2.25
CA GLY A 57 19.82 9.51 2.44
C GLY A 57 18.60 9.96 1.63
N ARG A 58 18.78 10.75 0.55
CA ARG A 58 17.67 11.11 -0.36
C ARG A 58 17.57 10.07 -1.46
N MET A 59 16.36 9.58 -1.72
CA MET A 59 16.15 8.55 -2.75
C MET A 59 16.49 9.13 -4.13
N ILE A 60 17.39 8.47 -4.85
CA ILE A 60 17.85 8.88 -6.19
C ILE A 60 17.34 7.96 -7.31
N ALA A 61 17.07 6.70 -6.99
CA ALA A 61 16.55 5.72 -7.94
C ALA A 61 15.80 4.59 -7.23
N GLN A 62 14.89 3.97 -7.97
CA GLN A 62 14.10 2.81 -7.55
C GLN A 62 13.76 1.94 -8.77
N ALA A 63 13.45 0.67 -8.53
CA ALA A 63 12.86 -0.22 -9.54
C ALA A 63 11.36 -0.40 -9.32
N GLU A 64 10.63 -0.74 -10.39
CA GLU A 64 9.18 -0.92 -10.38
C GLU A 64 8.78 -2.29 -9.81
N PHE A 65 8.89 -2.44 -8.48
CA PHE A 65 8.38 -3.58 -7.74
C PHE A 65 7.14 -3.18 -6.91
N CYS A 66 7.16 -3.26 -5.57
CA CYS A 66 5.97 -2.98 -4.75
C CYS A 66 5.85 -1.49 -4.36
N PRO A 67 4.84 -0.75 -4.84
CA PRO A 67 4.65 0.66 -4.47
C PRO A 67 4.52 0.92 -2.96
N SER A 68 3.87 0.01 -2.20
CA SER A 68 3.76 0.14 -0.74
C SER A 68 5.13 0.28 -0.07
N GLN A 69 6.06 -0.60 -0.43
CA GLN A 69 7.43 -0.64 0.09
C GLN A 69 8.24 0.57 -0.39
N ILE A 70 8.07 0.98 -1.64
CA ILE A 70 8.78 2.14 -2.20
C ILE A 70 8.43 3.43 -1.47
N GLY A 71 7.16 3.64 -1.11
CA GLY A 71 6.77 4.82 -0.35
C GLY A 71 7.13 4.74 1.14
N THR A 72 7.23 3.54 1.73
CA THR A 72 7.62 3.38 3.15
C THR A 72 9.14 3.43 3.35
N ILE A 73 9.93 2.83 2.44
CA ILE A 73 11.39 2.67 2.59
C ILE A 73 12.13 4.00 2.73
N LYS A 74 11.60 5.10 2.16
CA LYS A 74 12.18 6.45 2.40
C LYS A 74 12.14 6.83 3.88
N TYR A 75 11.06 6.50 4.58
CA TYR A 75 10.90 6.80 6.00
C TYR A 75 11.73 5.83 6.85
N THR A 76 11.79 4.56 6.45
CA THR A 76 12.59 3.53 7.12
C THR A 76 14.08 3.89 7.07
N VAL A 77 14.60 4.25 5.90
CA VAL A 77 16.01 4.61 5.71
C VAL A 77 16.35 5.94 6.39
N GLU A 78 15.47 6.95 6.30
CA GLU A 78 15.60 8.20 7.07
C GLU A 78 15.76 7.89 8.57
N TRP A 79 14.92 7.00 9.11
CA TRP A 79 15.01 6.59 10.52
C TRP A 79 16.30 5.87 10.84
N MET A 80 16.70 4.87 10.05
CA MET A 80 17.93 4.09 10.25
C MET A 80 19.18 4.97 10.25
N LEU A 81 19.23 5.96 9.35
CA LEU A 81 20.35 6.89 9.26
C LEU A 81 20.36 7.89 10.43
N GLU A 82 19.21 8.44 10.82
CA GLU A 82 19.13 9.42 11.90
C GLU A 82 19.32 8.81 13.28
N GLU A 83 18.74 7.63 13.56
CA GLU A 83 18.86 6.97 14.87
C GLU A 83 20.32 6.63 15.18
N LEU A 84 21.05 6.08 14.22
CA LEU A 84 22.44 5.65 14.41
C LEU A 84 23.48 6.75 14.15
N GLY A 85 23.15 7.73 13.31
CA GLY A 85 24.09 8.73 12.80
C GLY A 85 24.95 8.21 11.65
N TYR A 86 25.51 9.12 10.85
CA TYR A 86 26.26 8.76 9.65
C TYR A 86 27.68 8.22 9.94
N ASP A 87 28.27 8.63 11.07
CA ASP A 87 29.68 8.34 11.38
C ASP A 87 29.93 6.92 11.89
N VAL A 88 28.87 6.16 12.22
CA VAL A 88 29.02 4.80 12.76
C VAL A 88 29.19 3.72 11.70
N TYR A 89 28.89 4.05 10.44
CA TYR A 89 28.99 3.12 9.31
C TYR A 89 30.45 2.91 8.91
N LYS A 90 30.80 1.66 8.59
CA LYS A 90 32.10 1.24 8.07
C LYS A 90 31.91 0.41 6.79
N PRO A 91 32.95 0.30 5.94
CA PRO A 91 32.91 -0.55 4.76
C PRO A 91 32.53 -2.00 5.10
N GLY A 92 31.56 -2.55 4.37
CA GLY A 92 31.08 -3.92 4.57
C GLY A 92 30.03 -4.08 5.67
N ASP A 93 29.61 -3.02 6.35
CA ASP A 93 28.48 -3.07 7.28
C ASP A 93 27.16 -3.28 6.53
N ILE A 94 26.26 -4.04 7.16
CA ILE A 94 24.87 -4.23 6.71
C ILE A 94 23.95 -4.09 7.91
N LEU A 95 23.01 -3.16 7.80
CA LEU A 95 22.02 -2.86 8.82
C LEU A 95 20.68 -3.51 8.45
N LEU A 96 19.96 -4.02 9.46
CA LEU A 96 18.64 -4.66 9.34
C LEU A 96 17.63 -3.98 10.27
N MET A 97 16.39 -3.82 9.81
CA MET A 97 15.26 -3.33 10.59
C MET A 97 13.93 -3.84 10.01
N ASN A 98 12.93 -4.11 10.84
CA ASN A 98 11.52 -4.29 10.42
C ASN A 98 10.50 -3.58 11.33
N ASP A 99 10.95 -2.80 12.33
CA ASP A 99 10.06 -2.17 13.32
C ASP A 99 9.15 -1.08 12.68
N PRO A 100 7.81 -1.30 12.64
CA PRO A 100 6.89 -0.33 12.05
C PRO A 100 6.83 1.01 12.81
N TYR A 101 7.11 0.99 14.11
CA TYR A 101 7.17 2.20 14.95
C TYR A 101 8.46 3.00 14.75
N ARG A 102 9.30 2.56 13.81
CA ARG A 102 10.49 3.25 13.31
C ARG A 102 10.42 3.49 11.79
N GLY A 103 9.22 3.57 11.23
CA GLY A 103 9.00 3.91 9.83
C GLY A 103 9.01 2.73 8.86
N SER A 104 9.08 1.48 9.34
CA SER A 104 8.75 0.30 8.51
C SER A 104 7.24 0.25 8.21
N GLY A 105 6.84 -0.51 7.19
CA GLY A 105 5.43 -0.70 6.83
C GLY A 105 4.70 -1.60 7.83
N HIS A 106 5.09 -2.87 7.89
CA HIS A 106 4.60 -3.84 8.86
C HIS A 106 5.68 -4.88 9.22
N VAL A 107 5.44 -5.69 10.26
CA VAL A 107 6.45 -6.61 10.82
C VAL A 107 7.06 -7.60 9.81
N PRO A 108 6.31 -8.17 8.86
CA PRO A 108 6.92 -9.06 7.85
C PRO A 108 7.94 -8.38 6.93
N GLU A 109 7.86 -7.06 6.73
CA GLU A 109 8.75 -6.30 5.84
C GLU A 109 10.08 -5.99 6.51
N HIS A 110 11.14 -6.67 6.06
CA HIS A 110 12.51 -6.43 6.52
C HIS A 110 13.23 -5.51 5.54
N THR A 111 13.90 -4.50 6.07
CA THR A 111 14.71 -3.55 5.30
C THR A 111 16.18 -3.76 5.61
N ILE A 112 16.98 -3.94 4.56
CA ILE A 112 18.44 -3.94 4.64
C ILE A 112 18.99 -2.64 4.05
N LEU A 113 19.94 -2.03 4.76
CA LEU A 113 20.66 -0.83 4.34
C LEU A 113 22.17 -1.07 4.35
N LYS A 114 22.84 -0.66 3.27
CA LYS A 114 24.30 -0.69 3.15
C LYS A 114 24.83 0.68 2.70
N ALA A 115 25.84 1.18 3.42
CA ALA A 115 26.60 2.36 3.00
C ALA A 115 27.64 1.98 1.93
N VAL A 116 27.76 2.79 0.88
CA VAL A 116 28.75 2.62 -0.18
C VAL A 116 29.88 3.62 0.02
N PHE A 117 31.11 3.12 0.06
CA PHE A 117 32.31 3.92 0.31
C PHE A 117 33.16 4.12 -0.95
N HIS A 118 33.65 5.33 -1.15
CA HIS A 118 34.67 5.68 -2.14
C HIS A 118 35.70 6.58 -1.47
N GLU A 119 36.99 6.24 -1.59
CA GLU A 119 38.11 6.99 -0.99
C GLU A 119 37.91 7.31 0.51
N GLY A 120 37.38 6.32 1.26
CA GLY A 120 37.15 6.44 2.70
C GLY A 120 35.94 7.29 3.11
N ARG A 121 35.11 7.73 2.17
CA ARG A 121 33.89 8.52 2.43
C ARG A 121 32.65 7.79 1.95
N ILE A 122 31.54 8.01 2.65
CA ILE A 122 30.22 7.53 2.20
C ILE A 122 29.79 8.37 1.01
N VAL A 123 29.50 7.73 -0.13
CA VAL A 123 29.04 8.39 -1.35
C VAL A 123 27.56 8.13 -1.65
N ALA A 124 27.00 7.06 -1.11
CA ALA A 124 25.62 6.66 -1.30
C ALA A 124 25.20 5.62 -0.27
N PHE A 125 23.90 5.34 -0.23
CA PHE A 125 23.36 4.15 0.41
C PHE A 125 22.54 3.33 -0.57
N VAL A 126 22.53 2.02 -0.38
CA VAL A 126 21.73 1.08 -1.17
C VAL A 126 20.87 0.27 -0.22
N ALA A 127 19.61 0.06 -0.58
CA ALA A 127 18.68 -0.64 0.28
C ALA A 127 17.71 -1.53 -0.50
N ASN A 128 17.18 -2.52 0.19
CA ASN A 128 15.98 -3.21 -0.23
C ASN A 128 15.04 -3.38 0.98
N CYS A 129 13.75 -3.52 0.69
CA CYS A 129 12.73 -3.92 1.64
C CYS A 129 12.01 -5.13 1.07
N ALA A 130 11.73 -6.14 1.88
CA ALA A 130 11.16 -7.39 1.39
C ALA A 130 10.30 -8.10 2.44
N HIS A 131 9.21 -8.72 1.98
CA HIS A 131 8.25 -9.42 2.85
C HIS A 131 8.73 -10.85 3.16
N LEU A 132 9.21 -11.08 4.38
CA LEU A 132 9.52 -12.45 4.80
C LEU A 132 8.21 -13.19 5.08
N ALA A 133 8.06 -14.36 4.47
CA ALA A 133 6.85 -15.20 4.60
C ALA A 133 6.55 -15.61 6.06
N GLU A 134 7.55 -15.59 6.93
CA GLU A 134 7.43 -16.08 8.30
C GLU A 134 8.29 -15.25 9.27
N PRO A 135 7.71 -14.23 9.92
CA PRO A 135 8.42 -13.40 10.90
C PRO A 135 8.28 -13.89 12.36
N GLY A 136 7.70 -15.07 12.60
CA GLY A 136 7.49 -15.57 13.96
C GLY A 136 6.23 -15.05 14.67
N ALA A 137 5.20 -14.65 13.90
CA ALA A 137 3.92 -14.18 14.44
C ALA A 137 3.17 -15.29 15.22
N LYS A 138 2.04 -14.97 15.88
CA LYS A 138 1.26 -15.98 16.63
C LYS A 138 0.70 -17.11 15.75
N ALA A 139 0.53 -16.88 14.45
CA ALA A 139 0.09 -17.88 13.48
C ALA A 139 1.06 -17.95 12.27
N PRO A 140 1.13 -19.09 11.56
CA PRO A 140 1.95 -19.21 10.35
C PRO A 140 1.57 -18.16 9.29
N GLY A 141 2.57 -17.61 8.62
CA GLY A 141 2.43 -16.71 7.48
C GLY A 141 2.42 -15.22 7.85
N GLY A 142 2.65 -14.89 9.12
CA GLY A 142 2.90 -13.52 9.58
C GLY A 142 1.69 -12.61 9.77
N LEU A 143 0.55 -12.90 9.13
CA LEU A 143 -0.62 -12.02 9.12
C LEU A 143 -1.77 -12.53 10.00
N ALA A 144 -1.66 -12.39 11.31
CA ALA A 144 -2.74 -12.80 12.20
C ALA A 144 -3.92 -11.81 12.16
N GLY A 145 -5.05 -12.20 11.55
CA GLY A 145 -6.23 -11.34 11.33
C GLY A 145 -7.00 -10.93 12.57
N ASP A 146 -6.70 -11.53 13.72
CA ASP A 146 -7.27 -11.21 15.03
C ASP A 146 -6.18 -10.76 16.03
N ALA A 147 -5.05 -10.24 15.53
CA ALA A 147 -4.01 -9.68 16.39
C ALA A 147 -4.49 -8.40 17.07
N THR A 148 -4.26 -8.29 18.39
CA THR A 148 -4.67 -7.11 19.19
C THR A 148 -3.52 -6.18 19.54
N ASP A 149 -2.29 -6.68 19.43
CA ASP A 149 -1.07 -5.95 19.73
C ASP A 149 0.07 -6.42 18.82
N ILE A 150 1.08 -5.57 18.66
CA ILE A 150 2.23 -5.81 17.79
C ILE A 150 3.01 -7.09 18.12
N PHE A 151 2.99 -7.56 19.38
CA PHE A 151 3.76 -8.74 19.79
C PHE A 151 3.20 -10.03 19.21
N GLN A 152 1.94 -10.00 18.77
CA GLN A 152 1.29 -11.11 18.07
C GLN A 152 1.67 -11.18 16.59
N GLU A 153 2.34 -10.16 16.04
CA GLU A 153 2.66 -10.03 14.61
C GLU A 153 4.08 -10.48 14.23
N GLY A 154 4.89 -10.84 15.23
CA GLY A 154 6.20 -11.48 15.03
C GLY A 154 7.37 -10.73 15.66
N LEU A 155 8.58 -11.19 15.31
CA LEU A 155 9.80 -10.62 15.85
C LEU A 155 10.03 -9.21 15.31
N ARG A 156 10.04 -8.24 16.22
CA ARG A 156 10.33 -6.84 15.91
C ARG A 156 11.80 -6.52 16.15
N ILE A 157 12.45 -6.02 15.11
CA ILE A 157 13.88 -5.78 15.00
C ILE A 157 14.08 -4.27 14.79
N PRO A 158 14.60 -3.55 15.81
CA PRO A 158 15.04 -2.16 15.62
C PRO A 158 16.31 -2.13 14.74
N PRO A 159 16.84 -0.95 14.37
CA PRO A 159 18.10 -0.85 13.64
C PRO A 159 19.24 -1.61 14.34
N VAL A 160 19.63 -2.75 13.78
CA VAL A 160 20.74 -3.58 14.29
C VAL A 160 21.65 -4.02 13.15
N TRP A 161 22.92 -4.20 13.47
CA TRP A 161 23.90 -4.70 12.51
C TRP A 161 23.67 -6.19 12.25
N LEU A 162 23.34 -6.54 11.01
CA LEU A 162 23.32 -7.93 10.57
C LEU A 162 24.73 -8.38 10.15
N MET A 163 25.52 -7.44 9.61
CA MET A 163 26.95 -7.63 9.35
C MET A 163 27.74 -6.40 9.81
N ARG A 164 28.93 -6.64 10.39
CA ARG A 164 29.93 -5.62 10.72
C ARG A 164 31.22 -5.90 9.98
N GLU A 165 31.72 -4.92 9.24
CA GLU A 165 33.00 -4.97 8.52
C GLU A 165 33.13 -6.26 7.68
N GLY A 166 32.04 -6.64 7.00
CA GLY A 166 31.96 -7.85 6.16
C GLY A 166 31.74 -9.17 6.90
N LYS A 167 31.52 -9.16 8.23
CA LYS A 167 31.31 -10.36 9.05
C LYS A 167 29.91 -10.42 9.61
N ASP A 168 29.27 -11.59 9.52
CA ASP A 168 27.97 -11.86 10.12
C ASP A 168 27.98 -11.59 11.63
N GLN A 169 26.88 -11.05 12.15
CA GLN A 169 26.65 -10.90 13.58
C GLN A 169 25.89 -12.13 14.09
N ASP A 170 26.64 -13.17 14.49
CA ASP A 170 26.11 -14.50 14.83
C ASP A 170 24.96 -14.46 15.84
N ASP A 171 25.03 -13.58 16.84
CA ASP A 171 23.99 -13.51 17.87
C ASP A 171 22.67 -12.93 17.35
N ILE A 172 22.74 -11.98 16.40
CA ILE A 172 21.55 -11.46 15.71
C ILE A 172 20.93 -12.54 14.83
N TRP A 173 21.74 -13.29 14.09
CA TRP A 173 21.27 -14.43 13.31
C TRP A 173 20.60 -15.48 14.19
N LYS A 174 21.19 -15.85 15.33
CA LYS A 174 20.59 -16.80 16.29
C LYS A 174 19.24 -16.31 16.79
N ILE A 175 19.11 -15.03 17.15
CA ILE A 175 17.84 -14.46 17.62
C ILE A 175 16.78 -14.55 16.53
N ILE A 176 17.07 -14.12 15.31
CA ILE A 176 16.10 -14.12 14.20
C ILE A 176 15.66 -15.55 13.88
N LEU A 177 16.62 -16.43 13.60
CA LEU A 177 16.33 -17.78 13.13
C LEU A 177 15.66 -18.65 14.20
N SER A 178 15.88 -18.39 15.50
CA SER A 178 15.20 -19.11 16.57
C SER A 178 13.73 -18.73 16.74
N ASN A 179 13.32 -17.57 16.20
CA ASN A 179 11.95 -17.09 16.28
C ASN A 179 11.14 -17.36 15.01
N HIS A 180 11.75 -17.88 13.95
CA HIS A 180 11.07 -18.15 12.67
C HIS A 180 10.74 -19.63 12.54
N ARG A 181 9.51 -19.97 12.11
CA ARG A 181 9.09 -21.38 11.90
C ARG A 181 9.83 -22.05 10.74
N THR A 182 10.27 -21.28 9.75
CA THR A 182 11.02 -21.74 8.57
C THR A 182 12.39 -21.04 8.51
N PRO A 183 13.33 -21.38 9.40
CA PRO A 183 14.59 -20.65 9.55
C PRO A 183 15.48 -20.74 8.31
N MET A 184 15.52 -21.90 7.64
CA MET A 184 16.35 -22.06 6.43
C MET A 184 15.86 -21.20 5.26
N VAL A 185 14.54 -21.03 5.12
CA VAL A 185 13.95 -20.14 4.11
C VAL A 185 14.27 -18.69 4.45
N SER A 186 14.06 -18.30 5.70
CA SER A 186 14.36 -16.94 6.18
C SER A 186 15.83 -16.58 6.02
N TYR A 187 16.73 -17.52 6.33
CA TYR A 187 18.17 -17.35 6.12
C TYR A 187 18.51 -17.15 4.65
N GLY A 188 17.98 -18.00 3.76
CA GLY A 188 18.19 -17.89 2.31
C GLY A 188 17.70 -16.55 1.76
N ASP A 189 16.52 -16.11 2.18
CA ASP A 189 15.91 -14.84 1.76
C ASP A 189 16.70 -13.62 2.26
N LEU A 190 17.12 -13.61 3.54
CA LEU A 190 17.98 -12.54 4.07
C LEU A 190 19.35 -12.52 3.38
N LYS A 191 19.93 -13.68 3.04
CA LYS A 191 21.17 -13.73 2.24
C LYS A 191 20.95 -13.24 0.80
N ALA A 192 19.80 -13.49 0.19
CA ALA A 192 19.44 -12.94 -1.11
C ALA A 192 19.34 -11.40 -1.06
N MET A 193 18.73 -10.86 0.00
CA MET A 193 18.69 -9.41 0.24
C MET A 193 20.11 -8.83 0.36
N ILE A 194 21.01 -9.48 1.11
CA ILE A 194 22.44 -9.07 1.22
C ILE A 194 23.13 -9.13 -0.15
N GLY A 195 22.91 -10.18 -0.94
CA GLY A 195 23.46 -10.31 -2.29
C GLY A 195 23.07 -9.15 -3.19
N SER A 196 21.81 -8.69 -3.11
CA SER A 196 21.32 -7.59 -3.92
C SER A 196 22.01 -6.25 -3.61
N VAL A 197 22.29 -5.93 -2.34
CA VAL A 197 22.98 -4.68 -2.00
C VAL A 197 24.47 -4.72 -2.40
N HIS A 198 25.08 -5.90 -2.48
CA HIS A 198 26.44 -6.05 -3.03
C HIS A 198 26.50 -5.83 -4.55
N VAL A 199 25.46 -6.25 -5.28
CA VAL A 199 25.31 -5.92 -6.71
C VAL A 199 25.24 -4.40 -6.88
N ALA A 200 24.41 -3.73 -6.09
CA ALA A 200 24.25 -2.28 -6.15
C ALA A 200 25.55 -1.52 -5.87
N GLU A 201 26.27 -1.88 -4.80
CA GLU A 201 27.58 -1.32 -4.45
C GLU A 201 28.57 -1.45 -5.62
N THR A 202 28.69 -2.66 -6.18
CA THR A 202 29.59 -2.91 -7.31
C THR A 202 29.24 -2.05 -8.52
N ARG A 203 27.94 -1.96 -8.86
CA ARG A 203 27.47 -1.20 -10.02
C ARG A 203 27.67 0.29 -9.84
N LEU A 204 27.43 0.82 -8.65
CA LEU A 204 27.65 2.22 -8.35
C LEU A 204 29.13 2.60 -8.39
N LEU A 205 30.02 1.77 -7.82
CA LEU A 205 31.47 2.02 -7.89
C LEU A 205 32.00 1.98 -9.33
N ASN A 206 31.42 1.13 -10.20
CA ASN A 206 31.75 1.13 -11.63
C ASN A 206 31.27 2.40 -12.34
N LEU A 207 30.09 2.92 -11.98
CA LEU A 207 29.59 4.19 -12.50
C LEU A 207 30.50 5.35 -12.10
N ILE A 208 30.87 5.42 -10.81
CA ILE A 208 31.80 6.43 -10.28
C ILE A 208 33.16 6.34 -10.96
N ARG A 209 33.69 5.13 -11.21
CA ARG A 209 34.95 4.95 -11.94
C ARG A 209 34.88 5.49 -13.38
N SER A 210 33.70 5.42 -14.01
CA SER A 210 33.53 5.79 -15.42
C SER A 210 33.26 7.29 -15.62
N TYR A 211 32.50 7.91 -14.72
CA TYR A 211 32.04 9.29 -14.85
C TYR A 211 32.62 10.25 -13.80
N GLY A 212 33.27 9.74 -12.75
CA GLY A 212 33.70 10.51 -11.58
C GLY A 212 32.58 10.72 -10.56
N LEU A 213 32.96 10.86 -9.28
CA LEU A 213 32.00 11.06 -8.18
C LEU A 213 31.22 12.36 -8.35
N ASP A 214 31.89 13.47 -8.68
CA ASP A 214 31.27 14.79 -8.83
C ASP A 214 30.14 14.79 -9.88
N THR A 215 30.39 14.13 -11.03
CA THR A 215 29.41 13.99 -12.11
C THR A 215 28.20 13.18 -11.67
N VAL A 216 28.41 12.05 -11.00
CA VAL A 216 27.33 11.18 -10.52
C VAL A 216 26.50 11.90 -9.45
N SER A 217 27.15 12.54 -8.49
CA SER A 217 26.50 13.32 -7.43
C SER A 217 25.71 14.51 -7.98
N ALA A 218 26.25 15.22 -8.98
CA ALA A 218 25.54 16.30 -9.66
C ALA A 218 24.33 15.78 -10.44
N ALA A 219 24.47 14.67 -11.16
CA ALA A 219 23.38 14.05 -11.90
C ALA A 219 22.22 13.64 -10.97
N SER A 220 22.53 13.01 -9.83
CA SER A 220 21.53 12.68 -8.81
C SER A 220 20.79 13.92 -8.28
N GLN A 221 21.49 15.02 -8.04
CA GLN A 221 20.87 16.28 -7.60
C GLN A 221 19.96 16.89 -8.67
N ASP A 222 20.42 16.90 -9.92
CA ASP A 222 19.67 17.43 -11.06
C ASP A 222 18.42 16.58 -11.35
N LEU A 223 18.52 15.26 -11.27
CA LEU A 223 17.38 14.34 -11.42
C LEU A 223 16.32 14.56 -10.34
N ILE A 224 16.72 14.79 -9.09
CA ILE A 224 15.78 15.15 -8.01
C ILE A 224 15.11 16.48 -8.31
N ALA A 225 15.86 17.50 -8.74
CA ALA A 225 15.30 18.81 -9.07
C ALA A 225 14.35 18.77 -10.29
N ILE A 226 14.65 17.93 -11.29
CA ILE A 226 13.79 17.71 -12.45
C ILE A 226 12.49 17.02 -12.02
N ALA A 227 12.58 15.96 -11.23
CA ALA A 227 11.40 15.24 -10.73
C ALA A 227 10.49 16.17 -9.92
N GLU A 228 11.05 17.00 -9.03
CA GLU A 228 10.30 17.99 -8.25
C GLU A 228 9.58 18.99 -9.15
N ARG A 229 10.29 19.62 -10.10
CA ARG A 229 9.66 20.59 -11.02
C ARG A 229 8.53 19.98 -11.83
N ARG A 230 8.71 18.75 -12.33
CA ARG A 230 7.70 18.07 -13.13
C ARG A 230 6.50 17.63 -12.30
N MET A 231 6.71 17.16 -11.06
CA MET A 231 5.61 16.84 -10.16
C MET A 231 4.81 18.08 -9.78
N ARG A 232 5.49 19.20 -9.45
CA ARG A 232 4.84 20.49 -9.21
C ARG A 232 3.99 20.95 -10.39
N GLU A 233 4.48 20.76 -11.62
CA GLU A 233 3.71 21.07 -12.83
C GLU A 233 2.47 20.17 -12.99
N GLU A 234 2.57 18.89 -12.65
CA GLU A 234 1.42 17.99 -12.65
C GLU A 234 0.38 18.38 -11.59
N ILE A 235 0.81 18.87 -10.43
CA ILE A 235 -0.08 19.39 -9.37
C ILE A 235 -0.78 20.68 -9.83
N ARG A 236 -0.07 21.63 -10.47
CA ARG A 236 -0.68 22.88 -11.01
C ARG A 236 -1.82 22.66 -11.99
N ARG A 237 -1.86 21.49 -12.65
CA ARG A 237 -2.91 21.12 -13.60
C ARG A 237 -4.19 20.64 -12.90
N ILE A 238 -4.11 20.34 -11.61
CA ILE A 238 -5.28 20.07 -10.78
C ILE A 238 -5.79 21.45 -10.33
N PRO A 239 -7.09 21.76 -10.52
CA PRO A 239 -7.63 23.02 -10.03
C PRO A 239 -7.42 23.19 -8.52
N ASP A 240 -7.07 24.40 -8.09
CA ASP A 240 -6.98 24.74 -6.68
C ASP A 240 -8.33 24.52 -5.98
N GLY A 241 -8.31 23.89 -4.82
CA GLY A 241 -9.53 23.54 -4.10
C GLY A 241 -9.32 22.55 -2.98
N VAL A 242 -10.44 22.20 -2.33
CA VAL A 242 -10.51 21.16 -1.30
C VAL A 242 -11.48 20.10 -1.79
N TYR A 243 -11.00 18.86 -1.90
CA TYR A 243 -11.76 17.73 -2.39
C TYR A 243 -11.83 16.66 -1.30
N GLU A 244 -13.04 16.32 -0.87
CA GLU A 244 -13.26 15.41 0.25
C GLU A 244 -13.81 14.07 -0.24
N PHE A 245 -13.33 12.99 0.39
CA PHE A 245 -13.87 11.66 0.17
C PHE A 245 -13.69 10.80 1.43
N GLU A 246 -14.55 9.81 1.60
CA GLU A 246 -14.46 8.84 2.69
C GLU A 246 -14.82 7.43 2.21
N ASP A 247 -14.21 6.44 2.85
CA ASP A 247 -14.56 5.02 2.71
C ASP A 247 -14.27 4.35 4.07
N VAL A 248 -14.58 3.06 4.20
CA VAL A 248 -14.62 2.36 5.49
C VAL A 248 -13.84 1.05 5.46
N ILE A 249 -13.14 0.76 6.54
CA ILE A 249 -12.71 -0.59 6.91
C ILE A 249 -13.84 -1.22 7.70
N GLU A 250 -14.51 -2.20 7.10
CA GLU A 250 -15.79 -2.74 7.58
C GLU A 250 -15.72 -3.62 8.83
N ASP A 251 -14.52 -4.06 9.22
CA ASP A 251 -14.28 -5.02 10.31
C ASP A 251 -12.78 -5.06 10.65
N ASP A 252 -12.43 -5.30 11.91
CA ASP A 252 -11.05 -5.46 12.40
C ASP A 252 -10.71 -6.87 12.91
N GLY A 253 -11.64 -7.83 12.86
CA GLY A 253 -11.41 -9.21 13.30
C GLY A 253 -11.52 -9.44 14.81
N VAL A 254 -11.64 -8.39 15.61
CA VAL A 254 -11.62 -8.45 17.08
C VAL A 254 -12.90 -7.87 17.69
N THR A 255 -13.35 -6.72 17.20
CA THR A 255 -14.50 -5.98 17.71
C THR A 255 -15.73 -6.30 16.85
N PRO A 256 -16.72 -7.05 17.36
CA PRO A 256 -17.90 -7.40 16.58
C PRO A 256 -18.63 -6.16 16.06
N ASP A 257 -19.18 -6.26 14.86
CA ASP A 257 -20.12 -5.30 14.26
C ASP A 257 -19.63 -3.84 14.28
N THR A 258 -18.30 -3.65 14.18
CA THR A 258 -17.64 -2.35 14.23
C THR A 258 -16.94 -2.04 12.91
N SER A 259 -17.10 -0.81 12.43
CA SER A 259 -16.47 -0.32 11.21
C SER A 259 -15.74 1.00 11.46
N TYR A 260 -14.71 1.28 10.65
CA TYR A 260 -13.77 2.37 10.86
C TYR A 260 -13.69 3.25 9.62
N VAL A 261 -14.10 4.51 9.75
CA VAL A 261 -14.16 5.47 8.64
C VAL A 261 -12.78 6.09 8.44
N ILE A 262 -12.32 6.10 7.19
CA ILE A 262 -11.14 6.84 6.77
C ILE A 262 -11.62 8.03 5.95
N ARG A 263 -11.26 9.23 6.38
CA ARG A 263 -11.59 10.49 5.70
C ARG A 263 -10.33 11.11 5.14
N CYS A 264 -10.42 11.67 3.95
CA CYS A 264 -9.34 12.47 3.38
C CYS A 264 -9.91 13.73 2.74
N ALA A 265 -9.34 14.88 3.10
CA ALA A 265 -9.43 16.10 2.32
C ALA A 265 -8.12 16.27 1.54
N VAL A 266 -8.22 16.35 0.20
CA VAL A 266 -7.10 16.69 -0.67
C VAL A 266 -7.18 18.18 -0.97
N LEU A 267 -6.21 18.94 -0.46
CA LEU A 267 -6.08 20.37 -0.68
C LEU A 267 -5.03 20.61 -1.75
N VAL A 268 -5.39 21.36 -2.79
CA VAL A 268 -4.48 21.80 -3.85
C VAL A 268 -4.36 23.31 -3.77
N GLU A 269 -3.12 23.80 -3.61
CA GLU A 269 -2.80 25.22 -3.54
C GLU A 269 -1.58 25.51 -4.43
N GLY A 270 -1.82 26.01 -5.64
CA GLY A 270 -0.79 26.33 -6.62
C GLY A 270 -0.07 25.08 -7.11
N ASP A 271 1.12 24.80 -6.57
CA ASP A 271 1.94 23.66 -6.97
C ASP A 271 2.22 22.67 -5.84
N GLU A 272 1.49 22.81 -4.73
CA GLU A 272 1.55 21.91 -3.57
C GLU A 272 0.22 21.19 -3.36
N LEU A 273 0.29 19.98 -2.84
CA LEU A 273 -0.85 19.15 -2.50
C LEU A 273 -0.74 18.68 -1.04
N THR A 274 -1.81 18.82 -0.27
CA THR A 274 -1.91 18.28 1.09
C THR A 274 -3.03 17.24 1.18
N ALA A 275 -2.70 16.02 1.59
CA ALA A 275 -3.67 14.99 1.97
C ALA A 275 -3.88 15.02 3.50
N ASP A 276 -5.02 15.54 3.96
CA ASP A 276 -5.37 15.66 5.37
C ASP A 276 -6.38 14.59 5.78
N PHE A 277 -5.97 13.69 6.68
CA PHE A 277 -6.77 12.60 7.23
C PHE A 277 -7.43 12.93 8.57
N THR A 278 -7.43 14.19 8.98
CA THR A 278 -8.13 14.65 10.18
C THR A 278 -9.60 14.23 10.13
N GLY A 279 -10.08 13.61 11.21
CA GLY A 279 -11.46 13.11 11.30
C GLY A 279 -11.63 11.64 10.91
N SER A 280 -10.55 10.94 10.53
CA SER A 280 -10.52 9.48 10.47
C SER A 280 -10.73 8.85 11.84
N SER A 281 -11.25 7.62 11.87
CA SER A 281 -11.50 6.87 13.10
C SER A 281 -10.23 6.68 13.94
N PRO A 282 -10.38 6.56 15.27
CA PRO A 282 -9.31 6.07 16.15
C PRO A 282 -8.76 4.73 15.64
N GLN A 283 -7.51 4.42 16.02
CA GLN A 283 -6.91 3.12 15.74
C GLN A 283 -7.81 1.97 16.24
N CYS A 284 -7.95 0.92 15.43
CA CYS A 284 -8.79 -0.23 15.76
C CYS A 284 -8.11 -1.15 16.77
N ALA A 285 -8.91 -2.01 17.43
CA ALA A 285 -8.40 -3.03 18.34
C ALA A 285 -7.68 -4.16 17.59
N GLY A 286 -8.15 -4.51 16.40
CA GLY A 286 -7.52 -5.51 15.53
C GLY A 286 -6.37 -4.97 14.66
N PRO A 287 -5.86 -5.77 13.71
CA PRO A 287 -4.65 -5.46 12.94
C PRO A 287 -4.87 -4.51 11.75
N MET A 288 -6.05 -3.88 11.64
CA MET A 288 -6.40 -3.00 10.51
C MET A 288 -5.90 -1.57 10.70
N ASN A 289 -4.72 -1.40 11.27
CA ASN A 289 -4.09 -0.10 11.48
C ASN A 289 -2.93 0.10 10.51
N ALA A 290 -2.68 1.35 10.11
CA ALA A 290 -1.53 1.75 9.31
C ALA A 290 -0.60 2.69 10.10
N THR A 291 0.69 2.62 9.82
CA THR A 291 1.65 3.63 10.27
C THR A 291 1.58 4.87 9.37
N TYR A 292 2.12 6.00 9.85
CA TYR A 292 2.30 7.19 9.00
C TYR A 292 3.00 6.88 7.67
N ALA A 293 4.01 5.99 7.69
CA ALA A 293 4.76 5.62 6.50
C ALA A 293 3.88 4.93 5.46
N VAL A 294 2.99 4.02 5.90
CA VAL A 294 2.05 3.30 5.03
C VAL A 294 1.03 4.25 4.42
N THR A 295 0.44 5.15 5.23
CA THR A 295 -0.49 6.17 4.75
C THR A 295 0.16 7.11 3.75
N GLY A 296 1.38 7.58 4.03
CA GLY A 296 2.12 8.40 3.09
C GLY A 296 2.45 7.66 1.80
N SER A 297 2.85 6.39 1.88
CA SER A 297 3.08 5.54 0.71
C SER A 297 1.85 5.42 -0.17
N ALA A 298 0.67 5.19 0.42
CA ALA A 298 -0.60 5.14 -0.31
C ALA A 298 -0.95 6.46 -1.02
N VAL A 299 -0.72 7.60 -0.36
CA VAL A 299 -0.92 8.93 -0.97
C VAL A 299 0.03 9.13 -2.15
N TYR A 300 1.32 8.85 -1.98
CA TYR A 300 2.28 8.95 -3.09
C TYR A 300 1.87 8.02 -4.23
N ASN A 301 1.51 6.77 -3.93
CA ASN A 301 1.09 5.81 -4.93
C ASN A 301 -0.11 6.30 -5.75
N ALA A 302 -1.12 6.87 -5.10
CA ALA A 302 -2.27 7.48 -5.79
C ALA A 302 -1.81 8.56 -6.78
N LEU A 303 -0.97 9.51 -6.32
CA LEU A 303 -0.50 10.60 -7.18
C LEU A 303 0.38 10.09 -8.34
N LEU A 304 1.25 9.12 -8.11
CA LEU A 304 2.11 8.55 -9.15
C LEU A 304 1.30 7.81 -10.23
N HIS A 305 0.12 7.28 -9.91
CA HIS A 305 -0.81 6.69 -10.87
C HIS A 305 -1.55 7.72 -11.73
N LEU A 306 -1.81 8.91 -11.17
CA LEU A 306 -2.54 9.95 -11.86
C LEU A 306 -1.63 10.85 -12.67
N THR A 307 -0.35 10.98 -12.30
CA THR A 307 0.65 11.87 -12.91
C THR A 307 1.45 11.24 -14.04
N ASP A 308 2.17 12.07 -14.80
CA ASP A 308 3.04 11.65 -15.89
C ASP A 308 3.99 10.49 -15.47
N PRO A 309 3.88 9.30 -16.09
CA PRO A 309 4.67 8.13 -15.71
C PRO A 309 6.15 8.25 -16.07
N THR A 310 6.54 9.25 -16.88
CA THR A 310 7.92 9.47 -17.31
C THR A 310 8.70 10.41 -16.39
N ILE A 311 8.10 10.87 -15.29
CA ILE A 311 8.81 11.61 -14.24
C ILE A 311 9.76 10.63 -13.52
N PRO A 312 11.06 10.96 -13.38
CA PRO A 312 11.99 10.15 -12.59
C PRO A 312 11.45 9.94 -11.18
N ARG A 313 11.26 8.69 -10.78
CA ARG A 313 10.65 8.35 -9.49
C ARG A 313 11.73 8.37 -8.41
N ASN A 314 11.92 9.54 -7.80
CA ASN A 314 12.91 9.78 -6.76
C ASN A 314 12.37 10.78 -5.73
N GLU A 315 13.21 11.23 -4.79
CA GLU A 315 12.85 12.17 -3.71
C GLU A 315 12.09 13.41 -4.19
N GLY A 316 12.38 13.89 -5.40
CA GLY A 316 11.76 15.09 -5.97
C GLY A 316 10.23 14.96 -6.13
N CYS A 317 9.74 13.76 -6.45
CA CYS A 317 8.30 13.50 -6.59
C CYS A 317 7.52 13.67 -5.29
N TYR A 318 8.17 13.54 -4.13
CA TYR A 318 7.51 13.54 -2.83
C TYR A 318 7.48 14.93 -2.18
N ARG A 319 8.42 15.82 -2.55
CA ARG A 319 8.58 17.15 -1.94
C ARG A 319 7.35 18.07 -1.99
N PRO A 320 6.59 18.16 -3.10
CA PRO A 320 5.41 19.03 -3.15
C PRO A 320 4.16 18.40 -2.52
N VAL A 321 4.27 17.20 -1.94
CA VAL A 321 3.16 16.44 -1.37
C VAL A 321 3.30 16.38 0.15
N HIS A 322 2.30 16.90 0.82
CA HIS A 322 2.23 16.99 2.27
C HIS A 322 1.14 16.06 2.79
N ILE A 323 1.40 15.40 3.92
CA ILE A 323 0.46 14.46 4.53
C ILE A 323 0.21 14.90 5.96
N VAL A 324 -1.05 14.92 6.37
CA VAL A 324 -1.47 15.15 7.75
C VAL A 324 -2.25 13.92 8.20
N ALA A 325 -1.67 13.12 9.09
CA ALA A 325 -2.29 11.92 9.63
C ALA A 325 -2.19 11.95 11.16
N PRO A 326 -3.25 12.35 11.88
CA PRO A 326 -3.19 12.50 13.34
C PRO A 326 -2.78 11.19 14.03
N PRO A 327 -1.84 11.22 15.00
CA PRO A 327 -1.44 10.03 15.75
C PRO A 327 -2.62 9.42 16.52
N GLY A 328 -2.64 8.10 16.67
CA GLY A 328 -3.70 7.37 17.37
C GLY A 328 -4.93 7.09 16.51
N THR A 329 -4.83 7.30 15.19
CA THR A 329 -5.90 7.01 14.23
C THR A 329 -5.59 5.74 13.45
N ILE A 330 -6.59 5.19 12.76
CA ILE A 330 -6.43 4.00 11.91
C ILE A 330 -5.38 4.18 10.78
N VAL A 331 -5.10 5.43 10.39
CA VAL A 331 -4.10 5.79 9.38
C VAL A 331 -2.74 6.23 9.97
N ASN A 332 -2.61 6.29 11.28
CA ASN A 332 -1.35 6.57 11.97
C ASN A 332 -1.42 6.06 13.42
N CYS A 333 -1.36 4.75 13.58
CA CYS A 333 -1.52 4.13 14.88
C CYS A 333 -0.30 4.33 15.79
N GLN A 334 -0.54 4.26 17.10
CA GLN A 334 0.47 4.32 18.12
C GLN A 334 0.70 2.96 18.77
N TYR A 335 1.92 2.78 19.26
CA TYR A 335 2.33 1.58 19.99
C TYR A 335 1.41 1.35 21.19
N PRO A 336 0.96 0.10 21.47
CA PRO A 336 1.38 -1.17 20.86
C PRO A 336 0.39 -1.78 19.85
N ALA A 337 -0.35 -0.98 19.08
CA ALA A 337 -1.35 -1.49 18.11
C ALA A 337 -0.82 -2.62 17.19
N ALA A 338 -1.67 -3.60 16.92
CA ALA A 338 -1.50 -4.50 15.78
C ALA A 338 -1.79 -3.72 14.47
N LEU A 339 -1.03 -3.99 13.41
CA LEU A 339 -1.02 -3.19 12.18
C LEU A 339 -0.69 -3.97 10.91
N VAL A 340 -0.59 -5.29 10.94
CA VAL A 340 -0.10 -6.07 9.79
C VAL A 340 -1.00 -5.94 8.55
N GLY A 341 -2.28 -5.64 8.74
CA GLY A 341 -3.25 -5.34 7.68
C GLY A 341 -3.19 -3.91 7.14
N GLY A 342 -2.35 -3.04 7.70
CA GLY A 342 -2.13 -1.68 7.22
C GLY A 342 -1.69 -1.65 5.76
N ASN A 343 -0.72 -2.49 5.38
CA ASN A 343 -0.20 -2.54 4.00
C ASN A 343 -1.20 -3.17 3.03
N THR A 344 -1.95 -4.20 3.46
CA THR A 344 -2.77 -5.02 2.55
C THR A 344 -4.20 -4.53 2.40
N GLU A 345 -4.76 -3.88 3.42
CA GLU A 345 -6.16 -3.45 3.45
C GLU A 345 -6.30 -1.91 3.55
N VAL A 346 -5.61 -1.27 4.50
CA VAL A 346 -5.74 0.18 4.73
C VAL A 346 -5.08 1.00 3.63
N SER A 347 -3.87 0.62 3.20
CA SER A 347 -3.14 1.30 2.13
C SER A 347 -3.89 1.38 0.79
N PRO A 348 -4.43 0.28 0.23
CA PRO A 348 -5.24 0.38 -0.99
C PRO A 348 -6.54 1.17 -0.75
N ARG A 349 -7.12 1.12 0.46
CA ARG A 349 -8.27 1.97 0.82
C ARG A 349 -7.94 3.45 0.78
N VAL A 350 -6.81 3.86 1.35
CA VAL A 350 -6.32 5.24 1.29
C VAL A 350 -6.09 5.67 -0.16
N THR A 351 -5.54 4.79 -1.00
CA THR A 351 -5.34 5.07 -2.43
C THR A 351 -6.68 5.34 -3.14
N ASP A 352 -7.67 4.47 -2.96
CA ASP A 352 -9.03 4.64 -3.51
C ASP A 352 -9.71 5.93 -3.01
N ILE A 353 -9.49 6.31 -1.75
CA ILE A 353 -10.04 7.55 -1.18
C ILE A 353 -9.41 8.79 -1.83
N VAL A 354 -8.09 8.79 -2.03
CA VAL A 354 -7.40 9.89 -2.73
C VAL A 354 -7.87 9.99 -4.18
N PHE A 355 -8.10 8.85 -4.85
CA PHE A 355 -8.76 8.81 -6.16
C PHE A 355 -10.17 9.40 -6.09
N GLY A 356 -11.01 8.96 -5.17
CA GLY A 356 -12.38 9.48 -5.02
C GLY A 356 -12.43 11.00 -4.79
N ALA A 357 -11.49 11.54 -4.02
CA ALA A 357 -11.33 12.98 -3.84
C ALA A 357 -10.95 13.65 -5.17
N LEU A 358 -9.88 13.19 -5.82
CA LEU A 358 -9.38 13.80 -7.07
C LEU A 358 -10.30 13.58 -8.28
N ALA A 359 -11.21 12.60 -8.25
CA ALA A 359 -12.23 12.40 -9.29
C ALA A 359 -13.14 13.62 -9.47
N GLN A 360 -13.27 14.46 -8.44
CA GLN A 360 -14.03 15.71 -8.48
C GLN A 360 -13.29 16.82 -9.26
N ALA A 361 -11.96 16.74 -9.33
CA ALA A 361 -11.09 17.78 -9.92
C ALA A 361 -10.57 17.39 -11.32
N ILE A 362 -10.21 16.12 -11.50
CA ILE A 362 -9.60 15.58 -12.72
C ILE A 362 -10.30 14.28 -13.17
N PRO A 363 -11.62 14.30 -13.45
CA PRO A 363 -12.42 13.11 -13.73
C PRO A 363 -11.91 12.27 -14.91
N ASP A 364 -11.24 12.90 -15.88
CA ASP A 364 -10.73 12.24 -17.09
C ASP A 364 -9.43 11.45 -16.86
N ARG A 365 -8.87 11.49 -15.65
CA ARG A 365 -7.63 10.77 -15.26
C ARG A 365 -7.88 9.66 -14.24
N VAL A 366 -8.98 9.73 -13.50
CA VAL A 366 -9.18 8.92 -12.30
C VAL A 366 -10.01 7.66 -12.60
N PRO A 367 -9.51 6.45 -12.26
CA PRO A 367 -10.29 5.22 -12.35
C PRO A 367 -11.32 5.12 -11.23
N ALA A 368 -12.34 4.29 -11.41
CA ALA A 368 -13.21 3.85 -10.32
C ALA A 368 -12.44 3.01 -9.27
N SER A 369 -13.11 2.68 -8.16
CA SER A 369 -12.50 1.92 -7.06
C SER A 369 -11.97 0.57 -7.52
N LEU A 370 -10.83 0.20 -6.96
CA LEU A 370 -10.29 -1.14 -7.05
C LEU A 370 -11.09 -2.10 -6.17
N GLY A 371 -10.91 -3.39 -6.38
CA GLY A 371 -11.35 -4.43 -5.45
C GLY A 371 -10.86 -4.23 -4.01
N GLY A 372 -9.76 -3.50 -3.76
CA GLY A 372 -9.47 -2.87 -2.45
C GLY A 372 -9.12 -3.80 -1.27
N THR A 373 -8.60 -4.98 -1.55
CA THR A 373 -8.16 -6.02 -0.59
C THR A 373 -7.08 -6.88 -1.26
N SER A 374 -6.08 -7.36 -0.51
CA SER A 374 -5.12 -8.34 -1.04
C SER A 374 -5.63 -9.79 -0.94
N CYS A 375 -6.79 -10.01 -0.30
CA CYS A 375 -7.36 -11.35 -0.11
C CYS A 375 -6.37 -12.33 0.54
N CYS A 376 -5.73 -11.89 1.62
CA CYS A 376 -4.66 -12.63 2.26
C CYS A 376 -5.18 -13.90 2.93
N PHE A 377 -4.66 -15.06 2.53
CA PHE A 377 -4.96 -16.36 3.12
C PHE A 377 -3.65 -17.04 3.52
N LEU A 378 -3.42 -17.21 4.81
CA LEU A 378 -2.13 -17.69 5.30
C LEU A 378 -2.29 -19.10 5.78
N PHE A 379 -1.29 -19.93 5.54
CA PHE A 379 -1.35 -21.30 6.01
C PHE A 379 0.04 -21.87 6.27
N GLY A 380 0.09 -22.87 7.13
CA GLY A 380 1.31 -23.59 7.45
C GLY A 380 1.04 -24.85 8.24
N GLY A 381 2.10 -25.63 8.42
CA GLY A 381 2.05 -26.90 9.14
C GLY A 381 3.30 -27.72 8.89
N THR A 382 3.20 -29.03 9.08
CA THR A 382 4.27 -29.97 8.78
C THR A 382 3.99 -30.64 7.44
N HIS A 383 4.94 -30.59 6.52
CA HIS A 383 4.80 -31.21 5.21
C HIS A 383 4.79 -32.75 5.36
N PRO A 384 3.78 -33.46 4.82
CA PRO A 384 3.61 -34.90 5.07
C PRO A 384 4.77 -35.73 4.53
N ASP A 385 5.36 -35.34 3.39
CA ASP A 385 6.44 -36.13 2.76
C ASP A 385 7.84 -35.87 3.34
N THR A 386 8.09 -34.68 3.88
CA THR A 386 9.44 -34.28 4.33
C THR A 386 9.56 -34.15 5.85
N GLY A 387 8.44 -34.07 6.57
CA GLY A 387 8.41 -33.82 8.00
C GLY A 387 8.87 -32.41 8.41
N GLN A 388 9.12 -31.50 7.46
CA GLN A 388 9.57 -30.14 7.74
C GLN A 388 8.40 -29.19 7.92
N LEU A 389 8.59 -28.16 8.75
CA LEU A 389 7.65 -27.05 8.84
C LEU A 389 7.66 -26.25 7.54
N TYR A 390 6.48 -25.82 7.13
CA TYR A 390 6.28 -24.86 6.05
C TYR A 390 5.29 -23.78 6.49
N SER A 391 5.43 -22.62 5.84
CA SER A 391 4.59 -21.45 6.05
C SER A 391 4.44 -20.74 4.70
N HIS A 392 3.26 -20.20 4.43
CA HIS A 392 2.99 -19.47 3.20
C HIS A 392 2.07 -18.28 3.46
N PHE A 393 2.46 -17.16 2.85
CA PHE A 393 1.66 -15.96 2.70
C PHE A 393 1.03 -15.98 1.30
N HIS A 394 -0.25 -16.37 1.21
CA HIS A 394 -0.98 -16.35 -0.06
C HIS A 394 -1.81 -15.07 -0.16
N PHE A 395 -1.90 -14.52 -1.37
CA PHE A 395 -2.74 -13.38 -1.71
C PHE A 395 -3.29 -13.55 -3.14
N GLU A 396 -4.37 -12.85 -3.46
CA GLU A 396 -5.04 -12.97 -4.76
C GLU A 396 -5.14 -11.66 -5.52
N GLY A 397 -5.22 -11.79 -6.84
CA GLY A 397 -5.57 -10.68 -7.72
C GLY A 397 -7.05 -10.31 -7.61
N ILE A 398 -7.33 -9.03 -7.78
CA ILE A 398 -8.67 -8.43 -7.72
C ILE A 398 -9.02 -7.76 -9.05
N GLY A 399 -10.27 -7.31 -9.20
CA GLY A 399 -10.65 -6.44 -10.30
C GLY A 399 -10.26 -4.98 -10.05
N TRP A 400 -9.57 -4.33 -10.99
CA TRP A 400 -9.29 -2.90 -10.94
C TRP A 400 -10.48 -2.08 -11.46
N GLY A 401 -10.64 -0.84 -11.02
CA GLY A 401 -11.75 0.00 -11.48
C GLY A 401 -11.70 0.31 -12.98
N GLY A 402 -12.88 0.51 -13.58
CA GLY A 402 -13.02 1.06 -14.92
C GLY A 402 -12.29 2.41 -15.01
N ARG A 403 -11.61 2.65 -16.13
CA ARG A 403 -10.85 3.89 -16.37
C ARG A 403 -11.67 4.83 -17.25
N PRO A 404 -11.37 6.14 -17.25
CA PRO A 404 -12.01 7.08 -18.16
C PRO A 404 -11.92 6.69 -19.65
N THR A 405 -10.88 5.94 -20.01
CA THR A 405 -10.61 5.58 -21.41
C THR A 405 -10.73 4.09 -21.73
N LYS A 406 -10.79 3.19 -20.72
CA LYS A 406 -10.66 1.73 -20.90
C LYS A 406 -11.31 0.95 -19.75
N ASP A 407 -11.71 -0.29 -20.00
CA ASP A 407 -12.15 -1.20 -18.93
C ASP A 407 -11.03 -1.44 -17.89
N GLY A 408 -11.39 -1.84 -16.67
CA GLY A 408 -10.46 -2.20 -15.62
C GLY A 408 -9.77 -3.55 -15.89
N ASN A 409 -8.57 -3.71 -15.34
CA ASN A 409 -7.83 -4.97 -15.46
C ASN A 409 -8.43 -6.02 -14.51
N SER A 410 -8.64 -7.25 -14.99
CA SER A 410 -9.12 -8.37 -14.18
C SER A 410 -7.95 -9.12 -13.53
N GLN A 411 -8.15 -9.66 -12.33
CA GLN A 411 -7.17 -10.50 -11.61
C GLN A 411 -5.77 -9.87 -11.56
N VAL A 412 -5.68 -8.62 -11.15
CA VAL A 412 -4.41 -7.94 -10.91
C VAL A 412 -4.27 -7.70 -9.41
N ILE A 413 -3.08 -7.93 -8.86
CA ILE A 413 -2.80 -7.61 -7.47
C ILE A 413 -3.23 -6.17 -7.18
N VAL A 414 -3.75 -5.95 -5.97
CA VAL A 414 -4.19 -4.62 -5.57
C VAL A 414 -3.02 -3.64 -5.70
N ILE A 415 -3.34 -2.37 -5.98
CA ILE A 415 -2.40 -1.34 -6.46
C ILE A 415 -1.19 -1.05 -5.55
N ASN A 416 -1.13 -1.65 -4.38
CA ASN A 416 -0.02 -1.56 -3.44
C ASN A 416 1.20 -2.43 -3.83
N GLY A 417 1.07 -3.36 -4.79
CA GLY A 417 2.13 -4.25 -5.24
C GLY A 417 2.09 -4.59 -6.73
N ASN A 418 3.25 -4.78 -7.36
CA ASN A 418 3.36 -5.39 -8.71
C ASN A 418 3.66 -6.89 -8.63
N CYS A 419 3.09 -7.54 -7.61
CA CYS A 419 3.37 -8.94 -7.35
C CYS A 419 2.73 -9.84 -8.42
N ARG A 420 3.34 -11.01 -8.66
CA ARG A 420 2.80 -12.04 -9.54
C ARG A 420 1.99 -13.05 -8.75
N ASN A 421 1.03 -13.69 -9.40
CA ASN A 421 0.41 -14.88 -8.83
C ASN A 421 1.38 -16.06 -8.90
N THR A 422 1.36 -16.91 -7.86
CA THR A 422 2.13 -18.16 -7.86
C THR A 422 1.50 -19.16 -8.83
N PRO A 423 2.27 -19.75 -9.79
CA PRO A 423 1.77 -20.79 -10.67
C PRO A 423 1.21 -22.00 -9.91
N VAL A 424 0.12 -22.59 -10.41
CA VAL A 424 -0.55 -23.75 -9.79
C VAL A 424 0.43 -24.90 -9.52
N GLU A 425 1.23 -25.27 -10.52
CA GLU A 425 2.19 -26.38 -10.41
C GLU A 425 3.25 -26.13 -9.34
N ILE A 426 3.77 -24.90 -9.25
CA ILE A 426 4.74 -24.52 -8.21
C ILE A 426 4.10 -24.55 -6.82
N PHE A 427 2.85 -24.08 -6.72
CA PHE A 427 2.10 -24.07 -5.47
C PHE A 427 1.85 -25.50 -4.96
N GLU A 428 1.31 -26.39 -5.78
CA GLU A 428 1.01 -27.78 -5.40
C GLU A 428 2.27 -28.62 -5.15
N THR A 429 3.39 -28.28 -5.78
CA THR A 429 4.68 -28.95 -5.53
C THR A 429 5.25 -28.57 -4.16
N ARG A 430 4.99 -27.35 -3.67
CA ARG A 430 5.59 -26.84 -2.42
C ARG A 430 4.69 -27.01 -1.20
N TYR A 431 3.38 -27.07 -1.40
CA TYR A 431 2.40 -27.04 -0.33
C TYR A 431 1.42 -28.21 -0.48
N PRO A 432 1.05 -28.89 0.62
CA PRO A 432 0.13 -30.04 0.59
C PRO A 432 -1.34 -29.58 0.48
N LEU A 433 -1.62 -28.81 -0.56
CA LEU A 433 -2.90 -28.26 -0.98
C LEU A 433 -3.05 -28.53 -2.48
N ALA A 434 -4.23 -28.95 -2.93
CA ALA A 434 -4.55 -29.05 -4.35
C ALA A 434 -5.51 -27.94 -4.76
N ILE A 435 -5.35 -27.40 -5.96
CA ILE A 435 -6.18 -26.34 -6.52
C ILE A 435 -7.21 -26.99 -7.45
N GLU A 436 -8.46 -27.04 -7.00
CA GLU A 436 -9.56 -27.68 -7.74
C GLU A 436 -10.16 -26.75 -8.81
N SER A 437 -10.07 -25.43 -8.59
CA SER A 437 -10.61 -24.40 -9.48
C SER A 437 -9.79 -23.13 -9.33
N TYR A 438 -9.51 -22.47 -10.45
CA TYR A 438 -9.01 -21.10 -10.49
C TYR A 438 -9.54 -20.40 -11.75
N ARG A 439 -10.47 -19.46 -11.58
CA ARG A 439 -11.16 -18.84 -12.72
C ARG A 439 -11.61 -17.40 -12.43
N LEU A 440 -11.75 -16.62 -13.50
CA LEU A 440 -12.48 -15.35 -13.44
C LEU A 440 -13.95 -15.62 -13.07
N LEU A 441 -14.53 -14.71 -12.29
CA LEU A 441 -15.95 -14.73 -11.96
C LEU A 441 -16.73 -13.82 -12.90
N GLU A 442 -17.58 -14.42 -13.73
CA GLU A 442 -18.50 -13.70 -14.62
C GLU A 442 -19.35 -12.71 -13.81
N ASP A 443 -19.69 -11.56 -14.41
CA ASP A 443 -20.50 -10.49 -13.80
C ASP A 443 -19.90 -9.85 -12.52
N SER A 444 -18.67 -10.20 -12.13
CA SER A 444 -18.08 -9.66 -10.90
C SER A 444 -17.56 -8.22 -11.05
N GLY A 445 -17.22 -7.79 -12.27
CA GLY A 445 -16.77 -6.44 -12.55
C GLY A 445 -17.94 -5.45 -12.60
N GLY A 446 -17.79 -4.31 -11.93
CA GLY A 446 -18.80 -3.27 -11.84
C GLY A 446 -19.22 -2.75 -13.22
N PRO A 447 -20.52 -2.76 -13.57
CA PRO A 447 -20.98 -2.24 -14.84
C PRO A 447 -20.66 -0.75 -15.03
N GLY A 448 -20.23 -0.37 -16.22
CA GLY A 448 -19.99 1.03 -16.61
C GLY A 448 -19.82 1.17 -18.11
N HIS A 449 -19.78 2.40 -18.63
CA HIS A 449 -19.32 2.63 -20.01
C HIS A 449 -17.96 1.94 -20.21
N HIS A 450 -17.09 2.09 -19.20
CA HIS A 450 -15.94 1.24 -18.96
C HIS A 450 -16.20 0.34 -17.74
N ARG A 451 -16.23 -0.97 -17.96
CA ARG A 451 -16.49 -1.99 -16.93
C ARG A 451 -15.31 -2.10 -15.97
N GLY A 452 -15.56 -2.32 -14.69
CA GLY A 452 -14.51 -2.71 -13.74
C GLY A 452 -13.97 -4.11 -14.05
N GLY A 453 -12.70 -4.36 -13.74
CA GLY A 453 -12.08 -5.69 -13.88
C GLY A 453 -12.82 -6.76 -13.09
N LEU A 454 -12.74 -8.00 -13.54
CA LEU A 454 -13.35 -9.14 -12.86
C LEU A 454 -12.48 -9.59 -11.67
N GLY A 455 -13.16 -10.06 -10.63
CA GLY A 455 -12.58 -10.84 -9.56
C GLY A 455 -12.42 -12.32 -9.94
N ILE A 456 -11.99 -13.14 -8.99
CA ILE A 456 -11.72 -14.57 -9.21
C ILE A 456 -12.35 -15.45 -8.14
N GLU A 457 -12.48 -16.72 -8.49
CA GLU A 457 -12.70 -17.82 -7.56
C GLU A 457 -11.48 -18.73 -7.58
N ARG A 458 -11.04 -19.12 -6.38
CA ARG A 458 -10.06 -20.20 -6.21
C ARG A 458 -10.49 -21.16 -5.13
N ILE A 459 -10.39 -22.47 -5.40
CA ILE A 459 -10.76 -23.52 -4.46
C ILE A 459 -9.54 -24.38 -4.16
N PHE A 460 -9.20 -24.49 -2.87
CA PHE A 460 -8.11 -25.33 -2.37
C PHE A 460 -8.69 -26.53 -1.63
N THR A 461 -8.09 -27.71 -1.79
CA THR A 461 -8.36 -28.92 -1.01
C THR A 461 -7.14 -29.28 -0.17
N VAL A 462 -7.33 -29.50 1.13
CA VAL A 462 -6.26 -29.91 2.06
C VAL A 462 -5.84 -31.35 1.79
N ARG A 463 -4.54 -31.57 1.53
CA ARG A 463 -3.95 -32.90 1.32
C ARG A 463 -3.15 -33.41 2.53
N SER A 464 -2.69 -32.50 3.39
CA SER A 464 -2.07 -32.83 4.68
C SER A 464 -3.08 -33.38 5.70
N PRO A 465 -2.68 -34.22 6.68
CA PRO A 465 -3.56 -34.60 7.79
C PRO A 465 -4.21 -33.40 8.50
N GLU A 466 -3.43 -32.34 8.68
CA GLU A 466 -3.92 -31.04 9.14
C GLU A 466 -3.04 -29.88 8.64
N ILE A 467 -3.64 -28.70 8.59
CA ILE A 467 -2.97 -27.42 8.37
C ILE A 467 -3.58 -26.37 9.30
N THR A 468 -2.81 -25.35 9.64
CA THR A 468 -3.31 -24.15 10.33
C THR A 468 -3.48 -23.04 9.31
N VAL A 469 -4.62 -22.34 9.34
CA VAL A 469 -4.96 -21.26 8.42
C VAL A 469 -5.39 -19.99 9.14
N SER A 470 -5.10 -18.85 8.53
CA SER A 470 -5.51 -17.52 8.95
C SER A 470 -5.95 -16.72 7.73
N ALA A 471 -6.71 -15.65 7.91
CA ALA A 471 -7.15 -14.81 6.80
C ALA A 471 -7.25 -13.35 7.20
N ILE A 472 -6.97 -12.47 6.24
CA ILE A 472 -7.25 -11.04 6.28
C ILE A 472 -7.88 -10.65 4.95
N PHE A 473 -9.16 -10.29 5.00
CA PHE A 473 -9.92 -9.82 3.84
C PHE A 473 -10.71 -8.55 4.19
N ASN A 474 -10.97 -7.75 3.17
CA ASN A 474 -11.97 -6.69 3.18
C ASN A 474 -12.90 -6.78 1.96
N ARG A 475 -13.87 -5.86 1.86
CA ARG A 475 -14.88 -5.75 0.78
C ARG A 475 -15.88 -6.91 0.74
N MET A 476 -16.20 -7.50 1.89
CA MET A 476 -17.26 -8.49 2.03
C MET A 476 -18.64 -7.84 2.24
N LEU A 477 -18.70 -6.71 2.94
CA LEU A 477 -19.93 -5.97 3.23
C LEU A 477 -20.04 -4.71 2.35
N VAL A 478 -18.94 -3.98 2.18
CA VAL A 478 -18.90 -2.74 1.39
C VAL A 478 -18.30 -3.00 0.02
N GLN A 479 -19.10 -2.83 -1.02
CA GLN A 479 -18.68 -3.07 -2.40
C GLN A 479 -17.68 -2.02 -2.92
N PRO A 480 -16.77 -2.39 -3.83
CA PRO A 480 -15.96 -1.45 -4.59
C PRO A 480 -16.84 -0.46 -5.36
N PHE A 481 -16.70 0.84 -5.11
CA PHE A 481 -17.60 1.86 -5.67
C PHE A 481 -17.31 2.18 -7.14
N GLY A 482 -18.36 2.45 -7.92
CA GLY A 482 -18.24 3.00 -9.26
C GLY A 482 -18.05 4.52 -9.27
N LEU A 483 -17.66 5.09 -10.40
CA LEU A 483 -17.54 6.55 -10.59
C LEU A 483 -18.32 7.05 -11.81
N HIS A 484 -18.77 8.29 -11.74
CA HIS A 484 -19.45 9.02 -12.82
C HIS A 484 -20.62 8.27 -13.47
N GLY A 485 -21.41 7.55 -12.66
CA GLY A 485 -22.56 6.76 -13.10
C GLY A 485 -22.28 5.27 -13.29
N GLY A 486 -21.02 4.84 -13.15
CA GLY A 486 -20.67 3.44 -13.06
C GLY A 486 -21.18 2.79 -11.77
N ARG A 487 -21.42 1.48 -11.82
CA ARG A 487 -21.98 0.68 -10.73
C ARG A 487 -20.90 -0.03 -9.91
N PRO A 488 -21.19 -0.42 -8.66
CA PRO A 488 -20.25 -1.14 -7.81
C PRO A 488 -19.84 -2.51 -8.37
N GLY A 489 -18.62 -2.95 -8.02
CA GLY A 489 -18.14 -4.31 -8.26
C GLY A 489 -18.68 -5.32 -7.24
N MET A 490 -18.50 -6.61 -7.51
CA MET A 490 -18.89 -7.69 -6.59
C MET A 490 -18.02 -7.71 -5.33
N SER A 491 -18.63 -8.07 -4.20
CA SER A 491 -17.94 -8.28 -2.92
C SER A 491 -16.99 -9.48 -2.93
N SER A 492 -16.02 -9.46 -2.02
CA SER A 492 -15.14 -10.59 -1.72
C SER A 492 -15.83 -11.63 -0.83
N GLY A 493 -15.19 -12.78 -0.62
CA GLY A 493 -15.67 -13.81 0.30
C GLY A 493 -14.64 -14.91 0.57
N ILE A 494 -14.70 -15.51 1.75
CA ILE A 494 -13.94 -16.72 2.08
C ILE A 494 -14.84 -17.74 2.76
N HIS A 495 -14.86 -18.95 2.22
CA HIS A 495 -15.74 -20.02 2.67
C HIS A 495 -14.97 -21.31 2.87
N VAL A 496 -15.51 -22.18 3.71
CA VAL A 496 -14.99 -23.52 3.99
C VAL A 496 -16.07 -24.55 3.73
N ARG A 497 -15.66 -25.73 3.24
CA ARG A 497 -16.47 -26.93 3.17
C ARG A 497 -15.71 -28.06 3.85
N ARG A 498 -16.30 -28.64 4.90
CA ARG A 498 -15.68 -29.73 5.64
C ARG A 498 -15.73 -31.03 4.84
N ALA A 499 -14.74 -31.89 5.02
CA ALA A 499 -14.68 -33.19 4.34
C ALA A 499 -15.99 -33.99 4.56
N GLY A 500 -16.61 -34.45 3.47
CA GLY A 500 -17.88 -35.18 3.51
C GLY A 500 -19.14 -34.31 3.57
N GLU A 501 -19.02 -33.00 3.78
CA GLU A 501 -20.14 -32.06 3.70
C GLU A 501 -20.34 -31.52 2.28
N GLN A 502 -21.58 -31.13 1.95
CA GLN A 502 -21.91 -30.55 0.64
C GLN A 502 -21.91 -29.01 0.65
N ALA A 503 -22.25 -28.40 1.78
CA ALA A 503 -22.48 -26.98 1.89
C ALA A 503 -21.18 -26.19 2.13
N TRP A 504 -21.07 -25.04 1.45
CA TRP A 504 -20.11 -24.00 1.80
C TRP A 504 -20.64 -23.19 2.99
N ARG A 505 -19.78 -22.88 3.94
CA ARG A 505 -20.09 -22.02 5.10
C ARG A 505 -19.02 -20.95 5.24
N THR A 506 -19.36 -19.85 5.88
CA THR A 506 -18.35 -18.89 6.35
C THR A 506 -17.51 -19.50 7.47
N PHE A 507 -16.32 -18.96 7.72
CA PHE A 507 -15.50 -19.39 8.85
C PHE A 507 -16.15 -19.09 10.20
N LYS A 508 -16.96 -18.02 10.27
CA LYS A 508 -17.78 -17.69 11.45
C LYS A 508 -18.78 -18.79 11.77
N GLU A 509 -19.50 -19.30 10.78
CA GLU A 509 -20.49 -20.37 10.98
C GLU A 509 -19.84 -21.74 11.26
N ALA A 510 -18.70 -22.03 10.63
CA ALA A 510 -18.04 -23.33 10.75
C ALA A 510 -17.19 -23.46 12.02
N PHE A 511 -16.57 -22.37 12.48
CA PHE A 511 -15.58 -22.38 13.57
C PHE A 511 -15.87 -21.39 14.71
N GLY A 512 -16.92 -20.57 14.60
CA GLY A 512 -17.27 -19.60 15.63
C GLY A 512 -16.29 -18.42 15.72
N THR A 513 -15.61 -18.07 14.62
CA THR A 513 -14.73 -16.90 14.58
C THR A 513 -15.53 -15.60 14.80
N THR A 514 -14.89 -14.58 15.39
CA THR A 514 -15.53 -13.27 15.59
C THR A 514 -15.96 -12.64 14.26
N SER A 515 -15.07 -12.69 13.28
CA SER A 515 -15.27 -12.15 11.93
C SER A 515 -15.33 -13.24 10.87
N PRO A 516 -16.15 -13.07 9.82
CA PRO A 516 -16.16 -13.94 8.65
C PRO A 516 -14.97 -13.70 7.70
N SER A 517 -14.27 -12.57 7.83
CA SER A 517 -13.24 -12.10 6.89
C SER A 517 -11.83 -12.08 7.48
N LYS A 518 -11.72 -12.07 8.81
CA LYS A 518 -10.47 -11.96 9.56
C LYS A 518 -10.45 -12.94 10.71
N PHE A 519 -9.47 -13.81 10.74
CA PHE A 519 -9.31 -14.83 11.78
C PHE A 519 -7.89 -15.41 11.74
N SER A 520 -7.47 -16.06 12.83
CA SER A 520 -6.18 -16.72 12.88
C SER A 520 -6.25 -18.12 13.48
N GLY A 521 -5.31 -18.97 13.10
CA GLY A 521 -5.03 -20.21 13.82
C GLY A 521 -6.08 -21.31 13.67
N ILE A 522 -6.92 -21.27 12.63
CA ILE A 522 -7.96 -22.28 12.41
C ILE A 522 -7.35 -23.56 11.84
N VAL A 523 -7.67 -24.71 12.43
CA VAL A 523 -7.17 -26.01 11.97
C VAL A 523 -8.12 -26.63 10.96
N LEU A 524 -7.64 -26.80 9.73
CA LEU A 524 -8.32 -27.59 8.69
C LEU A 524 -7.72 -28.99 8.62
N LYS A 525 -8.55 -29.96 8.28
CA LYS A 525 -8.18 -31.38 8.17
C LYS A 525 -8.14 -31.82 6.72
N GLN A 526 -7.50 -32.96 6.47
CA GLN A 526 -7.45 -33.55 5.14
C GLN A 526 -8.84 -33.66 4.51
N GLY A 527 -8.96 -33.25 3.25
CA GLY A 527 -10.22 -33.25 2.50
C GLY A 527 -11.12 -32.04 2.75
N ASP A 528 -10.85 -31.20 3.75
CA ASP A 528 -11.50 -29.89 3.85
C ASP A 528 -11.12 -29.03 2.66
N GLN A 529 -12.02 -28.11 2.29
CA GLN A 529 -11.81 -27.20 1.18
C GLN A 529 -12.04 -25.75 1.58
N VAL A 530 -11.26 -24.85 0.99
CA VAL A 530 -11.37 -23.40 1.14
C VAL A 530 -11.67 -22.79 -0.21
N ARG A 531 -12.70 -21.94 -0.27
CA ARG A 531 -13.09 -21.18 -1.46
C ARG A 531 -12.84 -19.70 -1.20
N ILE A 532 -11.89 -19.13 -1.94
CA ILE A 532 -11.61 -17.70 -1.97
C ILE A 532 -12.37 -17.08 -3.14
N ILE A 533 -13.06 -15.98 -2.86
CA ILE A 533 -13.72 -15.11 -3.83
C ILE A 533 -13.07 -13.74 -3.71
N ALA A 534 -12.38 -13.33 -4.76
CA ALA A 534 -11.79 -12.00 -4.86
C ALA A 534 -12.81 -11.01 -5.47
N PRO A 535 -12.85 -9.75 -5.03
CA PRO A 535 -13.81 -8.77 -5.52
C PRO A 535 -13.46 -8.29 -6.94
N GLY A 536 -14.48 -7.81 -7.65
CA GLY A 536 -14.30 -7.06 -8.89
C GLY A 536 -13.96 -5.58 -8.64
N GLY A 537 -13.68 -4.82 -9.70
CA GLY A 537 -13.52 -3.36 -9.61
C GLY A 537 -14.84 -2.62 -9.84
N GLY A 538 -14.94 -1.37 -9.41
CA GLY A 538 -16.08 -0.51 -9.75
C GLY A 538 -16.12 -0.14 -11.23
N GLY A 539 -17.30 0.11 -11.78
CA GLY A 539 -17.47 0.61 -13.15
C GLY A 539 -17.23 2.11 -13.26
N TRP A 540 -16.90 2.58 -14.46
CA TRP A 540 -16.72 4.00 -14.77
C TRP A 540 -17.68 4.43 -15.87
N GLY A 541 -18.42 5.52 -15.64
CA GLY A 541 -19.39 6.06 -16.58
C GLY A 541 -20.70 5.25 -16.64
N ASP A 542 -21.74 5.84 -17.22
CA ASP A 542 -23.05 5.19 -17.38
C ASP A 542 -22.98 3.89 -18.21
N PRO A 543 -23.34 2.72 -17.65
CA PRO A 543 -23.38 1.44 -18.36
C PRO A 543 -24.20 1.46 -19.65
N LEU A 544 -25.28 2.24 -19.71
CA LEU A 544 -26.16 2.30 -20.89
C LEU A 544 -25.51 2.98 -22.10
N LYS A 545 -24.35 3.62 -21.90
CA LYS A 545 -23.53 4.19 -22.97
C LYS A 545 -22.50 3.20 -23.50
N ARG A 546 -22.36 1.99 -22.94
CA ARG A 546 -21.40 1.00 -23.44
C ARG A 546 -21.88 0.47 -24.81
N GLU A 547 -20.97 0.42 -25.76
CA GLU A 547 -21.31 0.02 -27.13
C GLU A 547 -21.79 -1.45 -27.20
N PRO A 548 -22.85 -1.77 -27.96
CA PRO A 548 -23.38 -3.13 -28.09
C PRO A 548 -22.34 -4.17 -28.50
N GLU A 549 -21.41 -3.82 -29.37
CA GLU A 549 -20.34 -4.70 -29.83
C GLU A 549 -19.37 -5.06 -28.70
N ARG A 550 -19.12 -4.13 -27.77
CA ARG A 550 -18.28 -4.37 -26.60
C ARG A 550 -18.99 -5.28 -25.60
N VAL A 551 -20.29 -5.11 -25.40
CA VAL A 551 -21.09 -6.00 -24.55
C VAL A 551 -21.18 -7.40 -25.15
N LEU A 552 -21.41 -7.51 -26.47
CA LEU A 552 -21.39 -8.81 -27.16
C LEU A 552 -20.04 -9.51 -26.97
N ARG A 553 -18.93 -8.75 -27.07
CA ARG A 553 -17.59 -9.28 -26.82
C ARG A 553 -17.45 -9.77 -25.38
N ASP A 554 -17.86 -8.98 -24.39
CA ASP A 554 -17.83 -9.40 -22.98
C ASP A 554 -18.64 -10.67 -22.75
N VAL A 555 -19.81 -10.83 -23.39
CA VAL A 555 -20.63 -12.06 -23.29
C VAL A 555 -19.95 -13.24 -23.97
N THR A 556 -19.35 -13.02 -25.13
CA THR A 556 -18.65 -14.07 -25.88
C THR A 556 -17.40 -14.55 -25.14
N GLU A 557 -16.71 -13.66 -24.43
CA GLU A 557 -15.53 -13.98 -23.61
C GLU A 557 -15.87 -14.51 -22.20
N GLY A 558 -17.16 -14.64 -21.85
CA GLY A 558 -17.58 -15.10 -20.52
C GLY A 558 -17.28 -14.11 -19.39
N LEU A 559 -17.20 -12.82 -19.71
CA LEU A 559 -16.95 -11.77 -18.71
C LEU A 559 -18.27 -11.23 -18.15
N VAL A 560 -19.32 -11.22 -18.98
CA VAL A 560 -20.67 -10.77 -18.65
C VAL A 560 -21.66 -11.82 -19.12
N THR A 561 -22.68 -12.16 -18.33
CA THR A 561 -23.72 -13.10 -18.76
C THR A 561 -24.75 -12.41 -19.68
N PRO A 562 -25.48 -13.15 -20.55
CA PRO A 562 -26.58 -12.57 -21.33
C PRO A 562 -27.64 -11.87 -20.46
N THR A 563 -27.89 -12.39 -19.25
CA THR A 563 -28.81 -11.79 -18.28
C THR A 563 -28.31 -10.42 -17.83
N SER A 564 -27.03 -10.30 -17.47
CA SER A 564 -26.42 -9.05 -17.04
C SER A 564 -26.22 -8.07 -18.19
N ALA A 565 -25.97 -8.55 -19.41
CA ALA A 565 -25.97 -7.73 -20.63
C ALA A 565 -27.29 -6.94 -20.78
N LEU A 566 -28.43 -7.61 -20.60
CA LEU A 566 -29.73 -6.96 -20.67
C LEU A 566 -30.00 -6.08 -19.44
N LYS A 567 -29.75 -6.59 -18.23
CA LYS A 567 -30.07 -5.91 -16.97
C LYS A 567 -29.24 -4.64 -16.75
N ASP A 568 -27.94 -4.73 -16.99
CA ASP A 568 -27.00 -3.67 -16.63
C ASP A 568 -26.68 -2.73 -17.79
N TYR A 569 -26.65 -3.24 -19.02
CA TYR A 569 -26.30 -2.45 -20.22
C TYR A 569 -27.48 -2.21 -21.16
N GLY A 570 -28.64 -2.84 -20.93
CA GLY A 570 -29.82 -2.67 -21.80
C GLY A 570 -29.66 -3.30 -23.18
N ILE A 571 -28.75 -4.27 -23.32
CA ILE A 571 -28.42 -4.93 -24.59
C ILE A 571 -28.79 -6.40 -24.49
N GLU A 572 -29.76 -6.80 -25.31
CA GLU A 572 -30.22 -8.17 -25.38
C GLU A 572 -29.28 -8.98 -26.27
N VAL A 573 -28.66 -10.01 -25.70
CA VAL A 573 -27.75 -10.93 -26.39
C VAL A 573 -28.32 -12.33 -26.32
N SER A 574 -28.38 -13.03 -27.43
CA SER A 574 -28.89 -14.41 -27.51
C SER A 574 -27.84 -15.36 -28.08
N GLU A 575 -27.82 -16.57 -27.56
CA GLU A 575 -27.00 -17.66 -28.10
C GLU A 575 -27.67 -18.20 -29.37
N THR A 576 -26.97 -18.06 -30.50
CA THR A 576 -27.46 -18.48 -31.83
C THR A 576 -27.00 -19.89 -32.19
N ALA A 577 -25.92 -20.36 -31.58
CA ALA A 577 -25.38 -21.71 -31.61
C ALA A 577 -24.45 -21.89 -30.39
N PRO A 578 -24.08 -23.11 -29.98
CA PRO A 578 -23.23 -23.33 -28.81
C PRO A 578 -21.94 -22.47 -28.84
N GLY A 579 -21.80 -21.56 -27.87
CA GLY A 579 -20.69 -20.62 -27.75
C GLY A 579 -20.69 -19.45 -28.75
N LYS A 580 -21.77 -19.23 -29.50
CA LYS A 580 -21.91 -18.14 -30.48
C LYS A 580 -23.08 -17.22 -30.12
N PHE A 581 -22.76 -15.98 -29.82
CA PHE A 581 -23.73 -14.98 -29.40
C PHE A 581 -23.96 -13.92 -30.49
N ALA A 582 -25.16 -13.33 -30.51
CA ALA A 582 -25.49 -12.17 -31.33
C ALA A 582 -26.33 -11.16 -30.55
N VAL A 583 -26.16 -9.87 -30.85
CA VAL A 583 -27.03 -8.81 -30.33
C VAL A 583 -28.38 -8.88 -31.04
N ASN A 584 -29.46 -8.91 -30.28
CA ASN A 584 -30.80 -8.87 -30.84
C ASN A 584 -31.10 -7.44 -31.34
N PRO A 585 -31.66 -7.29 -32.55
CA PRO A 585 -32.03 -5.98 -33.07
C PRO A 585 -33.05 -5.35 -32.11
N ARG A 586 -32.74 -4.14 -31.62
CA ARG A 586 -33.61 -3.38 -30.73
C ARG A 586 -34.99 -3.29 -31.39
N PRO A 587 -36.09 -3.77 -30.77
CA PRO A 587 -37.41 -3.57 -31.34
C PRO A 587 -37.64 -2.05 -31.50
N PRO A 588 -38.27 -1.59 -32.59
CA PRO A 588 -38.53 -0.17 -32.79
C PRO A 588 -39.31 0.35 -31.59
N SER A 589 -38.77 1.36 -30.92
CA SER A 589 -39.37 1.95 -29.73
C SER A 589 -40.84 2.27 -30.00
N ARG A 590 -41.76 1.66 -29.24
CA ARG A 590 -43.14 2.15 -29.19
C ARG A 590 -43.06 3.59 -28.67
N LYS A 591 -43.26 4.56 -29.57
CA LYS A 591 -43.55 5.93 -29.20
C LYS A 591 -44.79 5.91 -28.30
N GLY A 592 -44.64 6.46 -27.10
CA GLY A 592 -45.74 6.73 -26.20
C GLY A 592 -45.80 5.77 -25.02
N GLU A 593 -45.12 6.14 -23.94
CA GLU A 593 -45.73 6.24 -22.60
C GLU A 593 -44.73 6.93 -21.65
N GLY A 594 -45.03 8.19 -21.35
CA GLY A 594 -44.67 8.90 -20.11
C GLY A 594 -43.21 9.00 -19.70
N GLU A 595 -42.71 10.24 -19.65
CA GLU A 595 -41.70 10.64 -18.68
C GLU A 595 -42.07 10.10 -17.29
N ARG A 596 -41.50 8.94 -16.91
CA ARG A 596 -41.42 8.54 -15.52
C ARG A 596 -40.15 9.17 -14.98
N SER A 597 -40.38 10.16 -14.12
CA SER A 597 -39.42 10.80 -13.23
C SER A 597 -38.22 9.91 -12.93
N SER A 598 -37.02 10.43 -13.20
CA SER A 598 -35.76 9.91 -12.67
C SER A 598 -35.94 9.52 -11.20
N PRO A 599 -35.50 8.32 -10.77
CA PRO A 599 -35.33 8.09 -9.35
C PRO A 599 -34.34 9.13 -8.82
N PRO A 600 -34.50 9.64 -7.59
CA PRO A 600 -33.51 10.53 -7.03
C PRO A 600 -32.16 9.79 -7.02
N ASN A 601 -31.09 10.51 -7.38
CA ASN A 601 -29.71 10.11 -7.09
C ASN A 601 -29.68 9.47 -5.70
N PRO A 602 -29.09 8.27 -5.52
CA PRO A 602 -28.56 7.96 -4.22
C PRO A 602 -27.42 8.95 -4.01
N SER A 603 -27.71 10.01 -3.27
CA SER A 603 -26.69 10.68 -2.47
C SER A 603 -25.82 9.60 -1.83
N LEU A 604 -24.51 9.82 -1.82
CA LEU A 604 -23.50 9.04 -1.11
C LEU A 604 -23.73 9.10 0.42
N THR A 605 -24.89 8.64 0.89
CA THR A 605 -25.29 8.51 2.29
C THR A 605 -26.47 7.53 2.35
N GLY A 606 -26.26 6.30 2.82
CA GLY A 606 -27.35 5.36 3.12
C GLY A 606 -26.81 4.06 3.70
N GLY A 607 -26.96 3.72 4.98
CA GLY A 607 -27.70 4.40 6.04
C GLY A 607 -27.08 4.18 7.42
N MET A 608 -27.04 5.24 8.22
CA MET A 608 -26.85 5.20 9.66
C MET A 608 -28.22 5.26 10.32
N GLY A 609 -28.50 4.27 11.16
CA GLY A 609 -29.59 4.34 12.13
C GLY A 609 -29.27 5.34 13.24
N GLU A 610 -30.26 6.20 13.52
CA GLU A 610 -30.46 7.02 14.72
C GLU A 610 -29.47 8.15 15.07
N LYS A 611 -29.83 9.34 14.56
CA LYS A 611 -29.83 10.66 15.23
C LYS A 611 -28.68 10.97 16.22
N GLY A 612 -27.53 11.35 15.67
CA GLY A 612 -26.62 12.33 16.27
C GLY A 612 -26.69 13.65 15.49
N LYS A 613 -27.08 14.76 16.13
CA LYS A 613 -26.98 16.11 15.55
C LYS A 613 -25.49 16.43 15.33
N TYR A 614 -24.99 16.31 14.10
CA TYR A 614 -23.66 16.81 13.75
C TYR A 614 -23.78 18.21 13.14
N LEU A 615 -23.22 19.16 13.87
CA LEU A 615 -23.02 20.54 13.45
C LEU A 615 -22.06 20.56 12.25
N SER A 616 -22.49 21.15 11.15
CA SER A 616 -21.61 21.63 10.09
C SER A 616 -20.64 22.67 10.66
N PRO A 617 -19.32 22.61 10.39
CA PRO A 617 -18.50 23.80 10.39
C PRO A 617 -18.40 24.31 8.94
N THR A 618 -19.53 24.77 8.38
CA THR A 618 -19.45 25.83 7.38
C THR A 618 -18.99 27.07 8.12
N LEU A 619 -17.74 27.46 7.94
CA LEU A 619 -17.25 28.71 8.52
C LEU A 619 -17.62 29.86 7.56
N PRO A 620 -18.41 30.85 7.99
CA PRO A 620 -18.68 32.04 7.20
C PRO A 620 -17.56 33.06 7.36
N LEU A 621 -17.18 33.68 6.25
CA LEU A 621 -16.33 34.88 6.21
C LEU A 621 -17.12 36.08 6.73
N SER A 622 -16.74 36.70 7.86
CA SER A 622 -17.15 38.08 8.18
C SER A 622 -16.19 38.81 9.14
N HIS A 623 -16.08 40.13 8.98
CA HIS A 623 -14.99 40.98 9.50
C HIS A 623 -15.25 41.62 10.88
N SER A 624 -14.27 41.57 11.80
CA SER A 624 -13.64 42.72 12.53
C SER A 624 -12.66 42.24 13.63
N PRO A 625 -11.63 43.03 14.04
CA PRO A 625 -10.35 42.48 14.55
C PRO A 625 -10.05 42.64 16.06
N ILE A 626 -8.93 42.02 16.51
CA ILE A 626 -7.96 42.39 17.61
C ILE A 626 -7.92 41.39 18.83
N PRO A 627 -6.79 41.11 19.55
CA PRO A 627 -5.34 41.05 19.23
C PRO A 627 -4.58 39.78 19.77
N GLY A 628 -3.36 39.52 19.25
CA GLY A 628 -2.22 39.05 20.07
C GLY A 628 -1.54 37.76 19.65
N GLY A 629 -0.59 37.84 18.70
CA GLY A 629 0.33 36.76 18.35
C GLY A 629 1.45 36.58 19.38
N GLY A 630 1.69 35.33 19.78
CA GLY A 630 2.91 34.92 20.48
C GLY A 630 3.94 34.43 19.47
N GLN A 631 5.03 35.17 19.31
CA GLN A 631 6.23 34.69 18.61
C GLN A 631 7.01 33.79 19.57
N GLY A 632 6.81 32.47 19.48
CA GLY A 632 7.73 31.49 20.08
C GLY A 632 9.04 31.46 19.28
N VAL A 633 10.18 31.38 19.98
CA VAL A 633 11.48 31.09 19.38
C VAL A 633 11.76 29.61 19.61
N GLY A 634 11.52 28.77 18.61
CA GLY A 634 11.77 27.33 18.73
C GLY A 634 13.23 26.98 18.81
N GLU A 635 13.49 25.76 19.30
CA GLU A 635 14.82 25.20 19.39
C GLU A 635 14.88 23.77 18.85
N TRP A 636 16.03 23.40 18.28
CA TRP A 636 16.32 22.02 17.93
C TRP A 636 16.82 21.28 19.18
N ILE A 637 16.18 20.16 19.49
CA ILE A 637 16.65 19.18 20.48
C ILE A 637 17.14 17.93 19.74
N GLU A 638 18.29 17.41 20.14
CA GLU A 638 18.76 16.11 19.70
C GLU A 638 18.50 15.05 20.76
N ARG A 639 17.86 13.95 20.34
CA ARG A 639 17.77 12.75 21.16
C ARG A 639 19.06 11.93 21.04
N ASP A 640 19.53 11.38 22.16
CA ASP A 640 20.49 10.27 22.16
C ASP A 640 19.72 8.98 22.48
N PRO A 641 19.38 8.14 21.47
CA PRO A 641 18.68 6.91 21.71
C PRO A 641 19.65 5.87 22.31
N GLY A 642 19.88 5.96 23.62
CA GLY A 642 20.51 4.87 24.35
C GLY A 642 19.69 3.58 24.19
N TYR A 643 20.29 2.41 24.45
CA TYR A 643 19.66 1.11 24.17
C TYR A 643 18.33 0.83 24.92
N LEU A 644 18.00 1.62 25.95
CA LEU A 644 16.73 1.58 26.69
C LEU A 644 15.73 2.67 26.26
N SER A 645 16.09 3.56 25.33
CA SER A 645 15.23 4.63 24.85
C SER A 645 14.26 4.11 23.80
N PHE A 646 12.99 4.03 24.18
CA PHE A 646 11.89 3.67 23.29
C PHE A 646 10.93 4.83 23.02
N ASP A 647 11.20 6.00 23.59
CA ASP A 647 10.36 7.18 23.40
C ASP A 647 10.31 7.55 21.92
N VAL A 648 9.12 7.84 21.42
CA VAL A 648 8.92 8.35 20.06
C VAL A 648 8.08 9.60 20.12
N TYR A 649 8.42 10.58 19.30
CA TYR A 649 7.70 11.84 19.21
C TYR A 649 6.96 11.89 17.89
N ASN A 650 5.67 12.20 17.93
CA ASN A 650 4.92 12.54 16.73
C ASN A 650 4.93 14.05 16.52
N CYS A 651 5.16 14.51 15.30
CA CYS A 651 4.98 15.91 14.93
C CYS A 651 3.54 16.36 15.26
N ALA A 652 3.40 17.46 15.99
CA ALA A 652 2.12 17.98 16.45
C ALA A 652 1.21 18.49 15.31
N TYR A 653 1.76 18.71 14.12
CA TYR A 653 1.00 19.07 12.93
C TYR A 653 0.67 17.85 12.06
N CYS A 654 1.69 17.25 11.43
CA CYS A 654 1.47 16.21 10.43
C CYS A 654 1.32 14.81 11.03
N GLY A 655 1.73 14.59 12.28
CA GLY A 655 1.71 13.27 12.93
C GLY A 655 2.90 12.36 12.60
N LYS A 656 3.81 12.76 11.70
CA LYS A 656 5.05 12.01 11.38
C LYS A 656 5.85 11.70 12.64
N LEU A 657 6.29 10.45 12.80
CA LEU A 657 7.24 10.09 13.86
C LEU A 657 8.61 10.73 13.61
N ILE A 658 9.27 11.21 14.65
CA ILE A 658 10.54 11.96 14.59
C ILE A 658 11.66 11.10 15.19
N PRO A 659 12.68 10.70 14.40
CA PRO A 659 13.69 9.74 14.83
C PRO A 659 14.75 10.34 15.78
N ARG A 660 15.16 11.60 15.61
CA ARG A 660 16.23 12.15 16.44
C ARG A 660 16.18 13.66 16.65
N ARG A 661 16.19 14.43 15.57
CA ARG A 661 16.23 15.89 15.62
C ARG A 661 14.83 16.44 15.68
N ILE A 662 14.46 17.03 16.82
CA ILE A 662 13.11 17.48 17.11
C ILE A 662 13.11 19.01 17.19
N TRP A 663 12.23 19.66 16.43
CA TRP A 663 11.96 21.08 16.61
C TRP A 663 10.91 21.26 17.70
N MET A 664 11.26 21.94 18.80
CA MET A 664 10.37 22.10 19.94
C MET A 664 9.93 23.55 20.07
N GLU A 665 8.61 23.77 20.16
CA GLU A 665 7.99 25.10 20.26
C GLU A 665 6.94 25.12 21.36
N GLU A 666 6.70 26.29 21.94
CA GLU A 666 5.65 26.48 22.93
C GLU A 666 4.36 26.99 22.28
N LEU A 667 3.27 26.24 22.47
CA LEU A 667 1.92 26.63 22.06
C LEU A 667 0.99 26.44 23.25
N ASP A 668 0.17 27.46 23.56
CA ASP A 668 -0.81 27.44 24.65
C ASP A 668 -0.22 27.03 26.03
N GLY A 669 1.02 27.45 26.31
CA GLY A 669 1.72 27.13 27.56
C GLY A 669 2.24 25.69 27.64
N LYS A 670 2.29 24.95 26.53
CA LYS A 670 2.83 23.59 26.44
C LYS A 670 3.86 23.47 25.32
N ARG A 671 4.89 22.66 25.54
CA ARG A 671 5.89 22.35 24.52
C ARG A 671 5.37 21.26 23.58
N HIS A 672 5.46 21.51 22.28
CA HIS A 672 5.03 20.60 21.22
C HIS A 672 6.21 20.23 20.30
N PRO A 673 6.36 18.94 19.95
CA PRO A 673 7.36 18.49 19.00
C PRO A 673 6.89 18.67 17.55
N PHE A 674 7.81 19.08 16.68
CA PHE A 674 7.60 19.21 15.24
C PHE A 674 8.76 18.55 14.48
N CYS A 675 8.47 17.95 13.33
CA CYS A 675 9.51 17.36 12.49
C CYS A 675 10.37 18.41 11.78
N ASN A 676 9.88 19.64 11.65
CA ASN A 676 10.60 20.81 11.13
C ASN A 676 9.85 22.11 11.49
N PRO A 677 10.50 23.28 11.34
CA PRO A 677 9.87 24.59 11.58
C PRO A 677 8.63 24.85 10.70
N THR A 678 8.62 24.39 9.46
CA THR A 678 7.49 24.60 8.53
C THR A 678 6.20 23.93 9.02
N CYS A 679 6.30 22.77 9.67
CA CYS A 679 5.15 22.13 10.32
C CYS A 679 4.59 22.95 11.48
N HIS A 680 5.45 23.64 12.23
CA HIS A 680 5.02 24.58 13.25
C HIS A 680 4.28 25.77 12.61
N GLU A 681 4.88 26.42 11.61
CA GLU A 681 4.28 27.55 10.89
C GLU A 681 2.91 27.19 10.30
N ARG A 682 2.78 26.00 9.70
CA ARG A 682 1.51 25.50 9.14
C ARG A 682 0.45 25.26 10.21
N LEU A 683 0.83 24.75 11.39
CA LEU A 683 -0.11 24.58 12.49
C LEU A 683 -0.62 25.93 13.00
N VAL A 684 0.28 26.90 13.16
CA VAL A 684 -0.08 28.27 13.59
C VAL A 684 -1.03 28.89 12.56
N HIS A 685 -0.69 28.86 11.28
CA HIS A 685 -1.54 29.37 10.20
C HIS A 685 -2.92 28.69 10.16
N ARG A 686 -2.96 27.36 10.32
CA ARG A 686 -4.23 26.59 10.39
C ARG A 686 -5.09 27.04 11.58
N ARG A 687 -4.48 27.28 12.74
CA ARG A 687 -5.18 27.77 13.94
C ARG A 687 -5.67 29.20 13.76
N GLU A 688 -4.84 30.09 13.21
CA GLU A 688 -5.20 31.48 12.90
C GLU A 688 -6.38 31.54 11.93
N LYS A 689 -6.36 30.74 10.86
CA LYS A 689 -7.51 30.59 9.94
C LYS A 689 -8.74 30.07 10.67
N ALA A 690 -8.63 29.05 11.53
CA ALA A 690 -9.75 28.48 12.27
C ALA A 690 -10.36 29.42 13.33
N VAL A 691 -9.56 30.33 13.90
CA VAL A 691 -10.02 31.40 14.79
C VAL A 691 -10.69 32.51 13.97
N SER A 692 -10.08 32.90 12.84
CA SER A 692 -10.60 33.91 11.91
C SER A 692 -11.91 33.52 11.23
N SER A 693 -12.26 32.24 11.24
CA SER A 693 -13.42 31.69 10.56
C SER A 693 -14.59 31.39 11.51
N LYS A 694 -14.31 31.36 12.83
CA LYS A 694 -15.31 31.30 13.91
C LYS A 694 -15.71 32.69 14.43
N GLN A 695 -14.96 33.72 14.05
CA GLN A 695 -15.32 35.14 14.13
C GLN A 695 -16.02 35.53 12.82
#